data_AF-A0AAW0NDS2-F1
#
_entry.id   AF-A0AAW0NDS2-F1
#
_cell.length_a   1.000
_cell.length_b   1.000
_cell.length_c   1.000
_cell.angle_alpha   90.00
_cell.angle_beta   90.00
_cell.angle_gamma   90.00
#
_symmetry.space_group_name_H-M   'P 1'
#
loop_
_entity.id
_entity.type
_entity.pdbx_description
1 polymer ?
#
loop_
_entity_poly.entity_id
_entity_poly.type
_entity_poly.pdbx_seq_one_letter_code
_entity_poly.pdbx_strand_id
1 'polypeptide(L)'
;MQRCLTLTIARHSRLLLRNKFASVYHQPSAAMSGLLINQPKYSWLKELGLSEDNPGVYNGSWGGSGEVITSYCPANNEPIARVTQATMTEYEETVQKTREAWKMWADIPAPKRGEIVRQIGDALRKKINVLGSLVSLEMGKIYVEGVGEVQEYVDVCDYAVGLSRMIGGPILPSERPGHALIEQWNPVGLVGIITAFNFPVAVYGWNNAIALTCGNVCLWKGAPTTPLTSVAVTKIVAEVLEKNNLPGAICSMTCGGADIGTAMAKDERVDLLSFTGSTHVGKLVAMMVQERFGRKLLELGGNNAIIVFEDADLNLVVPSAVFASVGTAGQRCTTTRRLMLHQSLHDTVVERVVKAYKQVRIGDPWDPSTLYGPLHTKQAVEQYLAAIEQAKQQGGTVVCGGKVMDRPGNYVEPTIITGLAHDASIVHTETFVPILYVLKFNTEEEAFAWNNEVKQGLSSSIFTKDMGRVFRWLGPKGSDCGIVNVNIPTSGAEIGGAFGGEKHTGGGRESGSDSWKQYMRRSTCTINYSKDLPLAQGINDPPNSISTQAENTTGCYYTHNSCDSGHRLGLFTSSDNHQHWNQLGPCLSCENGAAWHGLEARTELKSAGEMYCCQNAAFLTVKRSDTPRSPSAQTTLQASAHPHPASPCVLWSALISDRMPVCWGACVSPSQSVFGQWSELTAVTMSELEQLRQEAEQLRNQIRDARKACSDSTLSQITAGLDSVGRIQMRTRRTLRGHLAKIYAMHWGSDSRLLVSASQDGKLIIWDSYTTNKMHAIPLRSSWVMTCAYAPSGNYVACGGLDNICSIYSLKTREGNVRVTRELPGHTGYLSCCRFLDDNQILTSSGDTTCALWDIETGQQATTFTGHTGDVMSLSLSPDYKTFVSGACDATSKLWDIRDAMCRQSFTGHVSDINAVSFFPNGNAFGTGSDDATCRLFDLRADQELMMYSHDNIICGITSVAFSKSGRLLLAGYDDFNCNVWDTLKGERAGVLAGHDNRVSCLGVTEDGMAVATGSWDSFLRIWN
;
A
#
# COMPACT_ATOMS: atom_id res chain seq x y z
N MET A 1 6.18 67.51 50.30
CA MET A 1 6.29 68.07 48.92
C MET A 1 5.76 66.98 47.99
N GLN A 2 4.77 67.20 47.11
CA GLN A 2 4.72 68.12 45.95
C GLN A 2 5.75 67.77 44.86
N ARG A 3 5.38 67.68 43.57
CA ARG A 3 4.03 67.58 42.94
C ARG A 3 4.16 67.24 41.44
N CYS A 4 3.05 66.78 40.84
CA CYS A 4 2.75 66.73 39.39
C CYS A 4 3.59 65.75 38.54
N LEU A 5 3.04 64.99 37.58
CA LEU A 5 1.91 65.10 36.61
C LEU A 5 2.32 65.56 35.20
N THR A 6 2.32 64.59 34.29
CA THR A 6 1.42 64.41 33.12
C THR A 6 0.89 65.61 32.29
N LEU A 7 0.77 65.35 30.97
CA LEU A 7 0.01 66.05 29.90
C LEU A 7 0.61 67.40 29.42
N THR A 8 0.86 67.72 28.13
CA THR A 8 0.25 67.47 26.78
C THR A 8 -0.47 68.73 26.25
N ILE A 9 -0.67 68.84 24.91
CA ILE A 9 -1.44 69.85 24.15
C ILE A 9 -0.67 71.14 23.77
N ALA A 10 -0.75 71.75 22.57
CA ALA A 10 -1.02 71.29 21.19
C ALA A 10 -0.81 72.45 20.15
N ARG A 11 -1.05 72.15 18.85
CA ARG A 11 -1.51 73.03 17.74
C ARG A 11 -0.52 74.00 17.03
N HIS A 12 -0.22 73.63 15.78
CA HIS A 12 -0.23 74.44 14.54
C HIS A 12 0.03 75.97 14.59
N SER A 13 1.03 76.45 13.83
CA SER A 13 0.80 77.05 12.48
C SER A 13 2.06 77.46 11.70
N ARG A 14 1.85 77.67 10.39
CA ARG A 14 2.77 78.12 9.31
C ARG A 14 3.31 79.56 9.50
N LEU A 15 4.25 80.14 8.73
CA LEU A 15 5.40 79.71 7.87
C LEU A 15 5.87 80.95 7.06
N LEU A 16 7.17 81.29 7.01
CA LEU A 16 7.89 82.16 6.01
C LEU A 16 9.36 82.28 6.49
N LEU A 17 10.38 81.76 5.77
CA LEU A 17 11.21 82.43 4.73
C LEU A 17 11.93 83.70 5.23
N ARG A 18 13.26 83.88 5.09
CA ARG A 18 14.16 83.42 4.00
C ARG A 18 15.66 83.41 4.41
N ASN A 19 16.45 82.49 3.82
CA ASN A 19 17.92 82.57 3.55
C ASN A 19 18.93 82.57 4.74
N LYS A 20 20.15 81.98 4.65
CA LYS A 20 20.80 81.18 3.57
C LYS A 20 21.96 80.30 4.13
N PHE A 21 21.94 78.99 3.82
CA PHE A 21 23.02 77.98 3.82
C PHE A 21 23.88 77.74 5.10
N ALA A 22 24.39 76.54 5.38
CA ALA A 22 24.46 75.31 4.57
C ALA A 22 23.81 74.06 5.21
N SER A 23 23.65 73.01 4.42
CA SER A 23 23.08 71.68 4.73
C SER A 23 24.14 70.75 5.37
N VAL A 24 23.85 69.55 5.91
CA VAL A 24 23.07 68.40 5.37
C VAL A 24 22.36 67.59 6.49
N TYR A 25 21.23 66.97 6.13
CA TYR A 25 20.47 66.04 6.97
C TYR A 25 21.12 64.65 7.01
N HIS A 26 21.12 63.99 8.18
CA HIS A 26 20.96 62.54 8.24
C HIS A 26 19.49 62.22 8.49
N GLN A 27 18.80 61.73 7.44
CA GLN A 27 17.63 60.88 7.65
C GLN A 27 18.12 59.51 8.18
N PRO A 28 17.38 58.84 9.08
CA PRO A 28 17.51 57.39 9.17
C PRO A 28 17.10 56.82 7.80
N SER A 29 17.98 56.06 7.16
CA SER A 29 17.68 55.51 5.84
C SER A 29 16.58 54.45 5.96
N ALA A 30 15.38 54.79 5.48
CA ALA A 30 14.42 53.80 5.04
C ALA A 30 15.01 53.10 3.81
N ALA A 31 15.86 52.10 4.05
CA ALA A 31 16.39 51.25 3.01
C ALA A 31 15.20 50.60 2.31
N MET A 32 15.14 50.71 0.97
CA MET A 32 14.13 50.00 0.20
C MET A 32 14.39 48.51 0.36
N SER A 33 13.51 47.81 1.08
CA SER A 33 13.60 46.35 1.21
C SER A 33 13.33 45.72 -0.15
N GLY A 34 14.41 45.35 -0.84
CA GLY A 34 14.33 44.58 -2.07
C GLY A 34 14.00 43.12 -1.75
N LEU A 35 13.22 42.50 -2.64
CA LEU A 35 12.80 41.10 -2.57
C LEU A 35 13.91 40.17 -2.05
N LEU A 36 13.59 39.24 -1.15
CA LEU A 36 14.58 38.32 -0.58
C LEU A 36 15.35 37.56 -1.68
N ILE A 37 14.69 37.18 -2.78
CA ILE A 37 15.33 36.47 -3.92
C ILE A 37 16.46 37.25 -4.62
N ASN A 38 16.52 38.57 -4.43
CA ASN A 38 17.61 39.42 -4.93
C ASN A 38 18.77 39.56 -3.94
N GLN A 39 18.59 39.18 -2.68
CA GLN A 39 19.63 39.24 -1.65
C GLN A 39 20.52 38.00 -1.76
N PRO A 40 21.87 38.12 -1.71
CA PRO A 40 22.77 36.97 -1.91
C PRO A 40 22.49 35.77 -1.00
N LYS A 41 22.01 35.99 0.24
CA LYS A 41 21.61 34.95 1.21
C LYS A 41 20.58 33.95 0.66
N TYR A 42 19.67 34.41 -0.21
CA TYR A 42 18.56 33.59 -0.75
C TYR A 42 18.71 33.27 -2.24
N SER A 43 19.93 33.41 -2.78
CA SER A 43 20.24 33.09 -4.18
C SER A 43 19.92 31.64 -4.58
N TRP A 44 19.92 30.71 -3.63
CA TRP A 44 19.50 29.31 -3.78
C TRP A 44 18.05 29.13 -4.28
N LEU A 45 17.16 30.13 -4.11
CA LEU A 45 15.81 30.10 -4.67
C LEU A 45 15.82 29.93 -6.20
N LYS A 46 16.88 30.39 -6.87
CA LYS A 46 17.06 30.28 -8.33
C LYS A 46 17.33 28.83 -8.77
N GLU A 47 17.76 27.95 -7.86
CA GLU A 47 17.90 26.51 -8.12
C GLU A 47 16.56 25.78 -8.27
N LEU A 48 15.46 26.38 -7.79
CA LEU A 48 14.08 25.95 -8.04
C LEU A 48 13.49 26.61 -9.30
N GLY A 49 14.30 27.31 -10.09
CA GLY A 49 13.86 28.02 -11.29
C GLY A 49 12.96 29.22 -11.02
N LEU A 50 13.04 29.82 -9.83
CA LEU A 50 12.29 31.01 -9.42
C LEU A 50 13.03 32.31 -9.80
N SER A 51 12.25 33.35 -10.10
CA SER A 51 12.68 34.71 -10.44
C SER A 51 11.95 35.76 -9.61
N GLU A 52 12.23 37.06 -9.81
CA GLU A 52 11.51 38.14 -9.11
C GLU A 52 10.00 38.07 -9.31
N ASP A 53 9.57 37.93 -10.56
CA ASP A 53 8.21 37.62 -10.99
C ASP A 53 8.18 36.20 -11.52
N ASN A 54 7.10 35.48 -11.26
CA ASN A 54 6.95 34.09 -11.66
C ASN A 54 5.58 33.87 -12.33
N PRO A 55 5.51 33.14 -13.46
CA PRO A 55 4.25 32.73 -14.06
C PRO A 55 3.50 31.76 -13.12
N GLY A 56 2.27 32.13 -12.72
CA GLY A 56 1.42 31.34 -11.84
C GLY A 56 0.45 30.39 -12.56
N VAL A 57 0.50 30.34 -13.90
CA VAL A 57 -0.22 29.33 -14.71
C VAL A 57 0.79 28.40 -15.38
N TYR A 58 0.52 27.10 -15.35
CA TYR A 58 1.18 26.11 -16.20
C TYR A 58 0.14 25.15 -16.78
N ASN A 59 0.19 24.95 -18.09
CA ASN A 59 -0.69 24.04 -18.83
C ASN A 59 0.05 23.34 -20.00
N GLY A 60 1.32 22.99 -19.78
CA GLY A 60 2.29 22.67 -20.84
C GLY A 60 2.98 23.90 -21.44
N SER A 61 2.45 25.10 -21.15
CA SER A 61 3.12 26.38 -21.32
C SER A 61 2.97 27.21 -20.04
N TRP A 62 3.97 28.02 -19.71
CA TRP A 62 3.94 28.92 -18.55
C TRP A 62 3.29 30.27 -18.89
N GLY A 63 2.42 30.78 -18.00
CA GLY A 63 1.65 32.02 -18.19
C GLY A 63 1.11 32.60 -16.87
N GLY A 64 0.06 33.41 -16.97
CA GLY A 64 -0.52 34.17 -15.85
C GLY A 64 -0.54 35.67 -16.17
N SER A 65 -1.74 36.23 -16.30
CA SER A 65 -1.99 37.66 -16.54
C SER A 65 -3.00 38.29 -15.57
N GLY A 66 -3.34 37.57 -14.49
CA GLY A 66 -4.20 38.03 -13.41
C GLY A 66 -3.47 38.90 -12.38
N GLU A 67 -3.94 38.88 -11.14
CA GLU A 67 -3.35 39.66 -10.05
C GLU A 67 -1.91 39.21 -9.74
N VAL A 68 -0.98 40.16 -9.56
CA VAL A 68 0.40 39.88 -9.16
C VAL A 68 0.48 39.84 -7.65
N ILE A 69 0.40 38.64 -7.07
CA ILE A 69 0.53 38.45 -5.62
C ILE A 69 2.00 38.46 -5.21
N THR A 70 2.31 39.17 -4.11
CA THR A 70 3.64 39.11 -3.48
C THR A 70 3.59 38.12 -2.32
N SER A 71 4.49 37.14 -2.32
CA SER A 71 4.66 36.20 -1.21
C SER A 71 5.61 36.78 -0.17
N TYR A 72 5.39 36.49 1.12
CA TYR A 72 6.11 37.08 2.24
C TYR A 72 6.60 36.01 3.21
N CYS A 73 7.82 36.16 3.72
CA CYS A 73 8.35 35.26 4.75
C CYS A 73 7.71 35.59 6.11
N PRO A 74 7.03 34.63 6.78
CA PRO A 74 6.36 34.90 8.05
C PRO A 74 7.33 35.13 9.22
N ALA A 75 8.62 34.77 9.07
CA ALA A 75 9.64 34.89 10.12
C ALA A 75 10.21 36.32 10.26
N ASN A 76 9.97 37.19 9.28
CA ASN A 76 10.41 38.60 9.31
C ASN A 76 9.41 39.58 8.66
N ASN A 77 8.38 39.09 7.96
CA ASN A 77 7.43 39.82 7.12
C ASN A 77 8.03 40.53 5.89
N GLU A 78 9.20 40.11 5.42
CA GLU A 78 9.82 40.63 4.18
C GLU A 78 9.28 39.91 2.92
N PRO A 79 9.15 40.60 1.78
CA PRO A 79 8.64 40.01 0.54
C PRO A 79 9.69 39.10 -0.11
N ILE A 80 9.32 37.86 -0.45
CA ILE A 80 10.22 36.85 -1.02
C ILE A 80 10.39 37.08 -2.52
N ALA A 81 9.28 37.00 -3.26
CA ALA A 81 9.15 37.18 -4.70
C ALA A 81 7.65 37.32 -5.07
N ARG A 82 7.36 37.59 -6.35
CA ARG A 82 6.03 37.83 -6.91
C ARG A 82 5.58 36.69 -7.81
N VAL A 83 4.26 36.45 -7.90
CA VAL A 83 3.64 35.45 -8.79
C VAL A 83 2.43 36.06 -9.47
N THR A 84 2.36 35.99 -10.80
CA THR A 84 1.19 36.45 -11.56
C THR A 84 0.13 35.36 -11.63
N GLN A 85 -1.02 35.59 -11.02
CA GLN A 85 -2.09 34.60 -10.89
C GLN A 85 -2.86 34.38 -12.21
N ALA A 86 -3.70 33.35 -12.22
CA ALA A 86 -4.56 33.02 -13.35
C ALA A 86 -5.75 33.98 -13.47
N THR A 87 -6.06 34.42 -14.70
CA THR A 87 -7.39 34.94 -15.03
C THR A 87 -8.41 33.79 -15.23
N MET A 88 -9.71 34.12 -15.24
CA MET A 88 -10.75 33.14 -15.61
C MET A 88 -10.58 32.61 -17.06
N THR A 89 -10.01 33.40 -17.97
CA THR A 89 -9.71 32.98 -19.34
C THR A 89 -8.56 31.96 -19.39
N GLU A 90 -7.51 32.19 -18.60
CA GLU A 90 -6.39 31.24 -18.48
C GLU A 90 -6.78 29.96 -17.73
N TYR A 91 -7.71 30.05 -16.78
CA TYR A 91 -8.37 28.88 -16.17
C TYR A 91 -9.12 28.06 -17.23
N GLU A 92 -9.97 28.72 -18.03
CA GLU A 92 -10.78 28.08 -19.08
C GLU A 92 -9.89 27.36 -20.12
N GLU A 93 -8.87 28.04 -20.64
CA GLU A 93 -7.87 27.46 -21.56
C GLU A 93 -7.14 26.27 -20.90
N THR A 94 -6.80 26.39 -19.63
CA THR A 94 -6.10 25.33 -18.88
C THR A 94 -6.99 24.09 -18.70
N VAL A 95 -8.28 24.25 -18.36
CA VAL A 95 -9.21 23.11 -18.26
C VAL A 95 -9.37 22.41 -19.62
N GLN A 96 -9.48 23.16 -20.72
CA GLN A 96 -9.54 22.60 -22.07
C GLN A 96 -8.27 21.80 -22.42
N LYS A 97 -7.07 22.39 -22.28
CA LYS A 97 -5.78 21.73 -22.50
C LYS A 97 -5.60 20.47 -21.65
N THR A 98 -6.02 20.53 -20.39
CA THR A 98 -5.93 19.42 -19.43
C THR A 98 -6.85 18.27 -19.83
N ARG A 99 -8.09 18.56 -20.24
CA ARG A 99 -9.03 17.55 -20.76
C ARG A 99 -8.58 16.93 -22.08
N GLU A 100 -7.86 17.67 -22.94
CA GLU A 100 -7.27 17.12 -24.15
C GLU A 100 -6.13 16.14 -23.83
N ALA A 101 -5.21 16.55 -22.93
CA ALA A 101 -4.09 15.71 -22.48
C ALA A 101 -4.56 14.41 -21.79
N TRP A 102 -5.73 14.42 -21.14
CA TRP A 102 -6.30 13.23 -20.50
C TRP A 102 -6.56 12.09 -21.48
N LYS A 103 -6.98 12.37 -22.72
CA LYS A 103 -7.31 11.32 -23.72
C LYS A 103 -6.13 10.37 -23.91
N MET A 104 -4.95 10.94 -24.18
CA MET A 104 -3.70 10.20 -24.32
C MET A 104 -3.28 9.55 -22.98
N TRP A 105 -3.44 10.26 -21.86
CA TRP A 105 -2.95 9.79 -20.56
C TRP A 105 -3.71 8.58 -20.01
N ALA A 106 -5.02 8.50 -20.27
CA ALA A 106 -5.84 7.34 -19.93
C ALA A 106 -5.36 6.07 -20.65
N ASP A 107 -4.97 6.20 -21.92
CA ASP A 107 -4.50 5.10 -22.79
C ASP A 107 -3.11 4.57 -22.40
N ILE A 108 -2.28 5.34 -21.69
CA ILE A 108 -1.00 4.84 -21.15
C ILE A 108 -1.29 3.84 -20.02
N PRO A 109 -0.83 2.56 -20.11
CA PRO A 109 -1.08 1.56 -19.07
C PRO A 109 -0.59 1.97 -17.69
N ALA A 110 -1.34 1.61 -16.63
CA ALA A 110 -1.04 2.05 -15.26
C ALA A 110 0.42 1.84 -14.81
N PRO A 111 1.10 0.70 -15.09
CA PRO A 111 2.51 0.53 -14.71
C PRO A 111 3.48 1.49 -15.43
N LYS A 112 3.14 1.99 -16.64
CA LYS A 112 3.91 3.04 -17.32
C LYS A 112 3.63 4.42 -16.73
N ARG A 113 2.41 4.69 -16.27
CA ARG A 113 2.09 5.91 -15.50
C ARG A 113 2.84 5.92 -14.17
N GLY A 114 2.95 4.76 -13.51
CA GLY A 114 3.76 4.57 -12.31
C GLY A 114 5.23 4.93 -12.51
N GLU A 115 5.84 4.62 -13.66
CA GLU A 115 7.22 5.03 -13.97
C GLU A 115 7.39 6.56 -14.06
N ILE A 116 6.39 7.29 -14.58
CA ILE A 116 6.41 8.76 -14.55
C ILE A 116 6.35 9.28 -13.10
N VAL A 117 5.49 8.68 -12.26
CA VAL A 117 5.39 9.02 -10.84
C VAL A 117 6.68 8.69 -10.07
N ARG A 118 7.37 7.60 -10.42
CA ARG A 118 8.72 7.27 -9.90
C ARG A 118 9.74 8.35 -10.24
N GLN A 119 9.73 8.85 -11.47
CA GLN A 119 10.63 9.91 -11.93
C GLN A 119 10.32 11.26 -11.28
N ILE A 120 9.05 11.55 -10.96
CA ILE A 120 8.66 12.71 -10.12
C ILE A 120 9.29 12.57 -8.72
N GLY A 121 9.20 11.39 -8.09
CA GLY A 121 9.90 11.10 -6.83
C GLY A 121 11.41 11.35 -6.91
N ASP A 122 12.08 10.86 -7.95
CA ASP A 122 13.52 11.10 -8.19
C ASP A 122 13.86 12.58 -8.45
N ALA A 123 12.97 13.35 -9.07
CA ALA A 123 13.16 14.77 -9.31
C ALA A 123 13.00 15.58 -8.00
N LEU A 124 12.03 15.20 -7.16
CA LEU A 124 11.85 15.75 -5.81
C LEU A 124 13.05 15.43 -4.90
N ARG A 125 13.54 14.18 -4.89
CA ARG A 125 14.78 13.77 -4.17
C ARG A 125 15.96 14.69 -4.49
N LYS A 126 16.17 15.01 -5.78
CA LYS A 126 17.26 15.90 -6.26
C LYS A 126 17.12 17.36 -5.81
N LYS A 127 15.93 17.78 -5.34
CA LYS A 127 15.62 19.15 -4.90
C LYS A 127 15.18 19.24 -3.44
N ILE A 128 15.20 18.14 -2.69
CA ILE A 128 14.60 18.02 -1.34
C ILE A 128 15.07 19.12 -0.37
N ASN A 129 16.38 19.42 -0.36
CA ASN A 129 16.96 20.41 0.56
C ASN A 129 16.57 21.86 0.22
N VAL A 130 16.52 22.22 -1.07
CA VAL A 130 16.16 23.57 -1.50
C VAL A 130 14.65 23.78 -1.49
N LEU A 131 13.86 22.77 -1.82
CA LEU A 131 12.40 22.82 -1.72
C LEU A 131 11.95 22.85 -0.25
N GLY A 132 12.53 22.03 0.63
CA GLY A 132 12.29 22.10 2.08
C GLY A 132 12.71 23.45 2.69
N SER A 133 13.77 24.07 2.17
CA SER A 133 14.16 25.44 2.54
C SER A 133 13.12 26.48 2.07
N LEU A 134 12.54 26.33 0.87
CA LEU A 134 11.46 27.20 0.39
C LEU A 134 10.19 27.05 1.23
N VAL A 135 9.77 25.82 1.55
CA VAL A 135 8.62 25.57 2.44
C VAL A 135 8.88 26.21 3.81
N SER A 136 10.09 26.14 4.34
CA SER A 136 10.46 26.79 5.60
C SER A 136 10.42 28.33 5.51
N LEU A 137 10.89 28.91 4.39
CA LEU A 137 10.91 30.35 4.13
C LEU A 137 9.52 30.94 3.87
N GLU A 138 8.64 30.23 3.15
CA GLU A 138 7.34 30.73 2.70
C GLU A 138 6.18 30.32 3.63
N MET A 139 6.11 29.07 4.06
CA MET A 139 5.06 28.61 4.99
C MET A 139 5.40 29.00 6.44
N GLY A 140 6.68 28.92 6.83
CA GLY A 140 7.15 29.27 8.19
C GLY A 140 7.40 28.07 9.13
N LYS A 141 7.21 26.83 8.66
CA LYS A 141 7.58 25.62 9.43
C LYS A 141 9.09 25.44 9.51
N ILE A 142 9.56 24.74 10.54
CA ILE A 142 11.00 24.51 10.73
C ILE A 142 11.58 23.67 9.57
N TYR A 143 12.84 23.91 9.21
CA TYR A 143 13.50 23.32 8.04
C TYR A 143 13.32 21.79 7.93
N VAL A 144 13.45 21.07 9.05
CA VAL A 144 13.25 19.61 9.10
C VAL A 144 11.82 19.17 8.80
N GLU A 145 10.79 19.95 9.18
CA GLU A 145 9.41 19.68 8.77
C GLU A 145 9.20 20.02 7.28
N GLY A 146 9.90 21.02 6.74
CA GLY A 146 9.87 21.35 5.30
C GLY A 146 10.53 20.27 4.44
N VAL A 147 11.68 19.72 4.86
CA VAL A 147 12.34 18.57 4.22
C VAL A 147 11.48 17.31 4.35
N GLY A 148 10.95 17.03 5.55
CA GLY A 148 10.05 15.91 5.78
C GLY A 148 8.79 15.95 4.90
N GLU A 149 8.21 17.14 4.68
CA GLU A 149 7.06 17.29 3.79
C GLU A 149 7.37 16.96 2.32
N VAL A 150 8.59 17.25 1.84
CA VAL A 150 9.01 16.82 0.50
C VAL A 150 9.28 15.31 0.49
N GLN A 151 9.79 14.74 1.59
CA GLN A 151 9.98 13.30 1.74
C GLN A 151 8.63 12.54 1.70
N GLU A 152 7.57 13.05 2.32
CA GLU A 152 6.20 12.49 2.21
C GLU A 152 5.72 12.36 0.76
N TYR A 153 6.05 13.35 -0.10
CA TYR A 153 5.74 13.28 -1.53
C TYR A 153 6.66 12.27 -2.26
N VAL A 154 7.96 12.24 -1.93
CA VAL A 154 8.89 11.24 -2.46
C VAL A 154 8.43 9.81 -2.16
N ASP A 155 7.95 9.55 -0.95
CA ASP A 155 7.60 8.21 -0.48
C ASP A 155 6.21 7.77 -0.96
N VAL A 156 5.23 8.69 -1.11
CA VAL A 156 3.96 8.36 -1.77
C VAL A 156 4.12 8.15 -3.27
N CYS A 157 5.12 8.79 -3.90
CA CYS A 157 5.50 8.47 -5.28
C CYS A 157 5.93 7.00 -5.39
N ASP A 158 6.84 6.52 -4.52
CA ASP A 158 7.26 5.11 -4.51
C ASP A 158 6.11 4.15 -4.19
N TYR A 159 5.25 4.46 -3.21
CA TYR A 159 4.04 3.69 -2.91
C TYR A 159 3.13 3.58 -4.15
N ALA A 160 2.94 4.69 -4.87
CA ALA A 160 2.15 4.75 -6.09
C ALA A 160 2.75 3.91 -7.24
N VAL A 161 4.08 3.73 -7.31
CA VAL A 161 4.71 2.77 -8.26
C VAL A 161 4.25 1.35 -7.98
N GLY A 162 4.23 0.92 -6.72
CA GLY A 162 3.70 -0.39 -6.33
C GLY A 162 2.21 -0.52 -6.68
N LEU A 163 1.43 0.47 -6.27
CA LEU A 163 -0.01 0.53 -6.49
C LEU A 163 -0.41 0.55 -7.98
N SER A 164 0.44 1.11 -8.86
CA SER A 164 0.24 1.12 -10.32
C SER A 164 0.14 -0.27 -10.98
N ARG A 165 0.53 -1.32 -10.23
CA ARG A 165 0.46 -2.73 -10.62
C ARG A 165 -0.63 -3.50 -9.87
N MET A 166 -1.40 -2.84 -9.02
CA MET A 166 -2.38 -3.44 -8.09
C MET A 166 -3.80 -2.87 -8.22
N ILE A 167 -3.99 -1.66 -8.75
CA ILE A 167 -5.33 -1.07 -8.94
C ILE A 167 -6.19 -1.92 -9.88
N GLY A 168 -7.40 -2.27 -9.41
CA GLY A 168 -8.31 -3.19 -10.10
C GLY A 168 -9.46 -3.65 -9.20
N GLY A 169 -10.36 -4.45 -9.76
CA GLY A 169 -11.48 -5.05 -9.02
C GLY A 169 -11.52 -6.57 -9.18
N PRO A 170 -12.29 -7.29 -8.34
CA PRO A 170 -12.38 -8.74 -8.40
C PRO A 170 -13.04 -9.24 -9.69
N ILE A 171 -12.59 -10.41 -10.15
CA ILE A 171 -13.41 -11.32 -10.95
C ILE A 171 -14.32 -12.06 -9.96
N LEU A 172 -15.62 -12.06 -10.24
CA LEU A 172 -16.65 -12.65 -9.38
C LEU A 172 -17.26 -13.88 -10.07
N PRO A 173 -17.59 -14.95 -9.34
CA PRO A 173 -18.34 -16.07 -9.90
C PRO A 173 -19.75 -15.59 -10.27
N SER A 174 -20.12 -15.69 -11.54
CA SER A 174 -21.48 -15.41 -11.99
C SER A 174 -22.41 -16.56 -11.60
N GLU A 175 -23.61 -16.24 -11.13
CA GLU A 175 -24.72 -17.21 -10.95
C GLU A 175 -25.17 -17.86 -12.27
N ARG A 176 -24.76 -17.29 -13.42
CA ARG A 176 -25.24 -17.63 -14.76
C ARG A 176 -24.18 -18.43 -15.52
N PRO A 177 -24.50 -19.65 -16.01
CA PRO A 177 -23.63 -20.39 -16.92
C PRO A 177 -23.20 -19.55 -18.12
N GLY A 178 -21.96 -19.72 -18.57
CA GLY A 178 -21.44 -19.01 -19.76
C GLY A 178 -21.35 -17.48 -19.63
N HIS A 179 -21.40 -16.94 -18.41
CA HIS A 179 -21.23 -15.51 -18.14
C HIS A 179 -20.01 -15.26 -17.25
N ALA A 180 -19.25 -14.21 -17.55
CA ALA A 180 -18.25 -13.63 -16.65
C ALA A 180 -18.85 -12.43 -15.93
N LEU A 181 -18.49 -12.24 -14.66
CA LEU A 181 -18.84 -11.06 -13.87
C LEU A 181 -17.55 -10.46 -13.34
N ILE A 182 -17.24 -9.21 -13.73
CA ILE A 182 -16.00 -8.53 -13.34
C ILE A 182 -16.29 -7.14 -12.79
N GLU A 183 -15.55 -6.72 -11.77
CA GLU A 183 -15.52 -5.33 -11.35
C GLU A 183 -14.35 -4.61 -12.02
N GLN A 184 -14.67 -3.63 -12.85
CA GLN A 184 -13.70 -2.79 -13.55
C GLN A 184 -13.58 -1.42 -12.88
N TRP A 185 -12.36 -0.87 -12.90
CA TRP A 185 -12.05 0.45 -12.39
C TRP A 185 -11.35 1.27 -13.48
N ASN A 186 -11.89 2.45 -13.79
CA ASN A 186 -11.40 3.35 -14.84
C ASN A 186 -11.10 4.75 -14.25
N PRO A 187 -10.30 5.60 -14.91
CA PRO A 187 -10.12 6.99 -14.47
C PRO A 187 -11.45 7.74 -14.35
N VAL A 188 -11.51 8.75 -13.48
CA VAL A 188 -12.61 9.73 -13.48
C VAL A 188 -12.43 10.79 -14.57
N GLY A 189 -11.19 11.21 -14.83
CA GLY A 189 -10.87 12.21 -15.86
C GLY A 189 -9.91 13.28 -15.34
N LEU A 190 -10.43 14.48 -15.09
CA LEU A 190 -9.76 15.61 -14.46
C LEU A 190 -10.04 15.61 -12.94
N VAL A 191 -8.97 15.48 -12.15
CA VAL A 191 -8.94 15.73 -10.72
C VAL A 191 -8.49 17.17 -10.47
N GLY A 192 -9.42 18.01 -10.02
CA GLY A 192 -9.08 19.32 -9.44
C GLY A 192 -8.53 19.13 -8.03
N ILE A 193 -7.49 19.88 -7.66
CA ILE A 193 -6.85 19.82 -6.34
C ILE A 193 -6.74 21.25 -5.79
N ILE A 194 -7.36 21.51 -4.65
CA ILE A 194 -7.24 22.78 -3.90
C ILE A 194 -6.61 22.48 -2.55
N THR A 195 -5.42 23.04 -2.30
CA THR A 195 -4.64 22.75 -1.08
C THR A 195 -4.56 23.92 -0.11
N ALA A 196 -4.38 23.60 1.17
CA ALA A 196 -4.16 24.56 2.25
C ALA A 196 -2.69 25.05 2.28
N PHE A 197 -2.45 26.16 2.99
CA PHE A 197 -1.13 26.78 3.11
C PHE A 197 -0.13 25.98 3.96
N ASN A 198 -0.62 25.10 4.82
CA ASN A 198 0.16 24.52 5.92
C ASN A 198 0.90 23.23 5.55
N PHE A 199 0.48 22.57 4.48
CA PHE A 199 1.20 21.50 3.78
C PHE A 199 1.16 21.79 2.27
N PRO A 200 1.93 22.79 1.79
CA PRO A 200 1.89 23.27 0.41
C PRO A 200 2.54 22.33 -0.62
N VAL A 201 3.14 21.22 -0.18
CA VAL A 201 3.74 20.17 -1.02
C VAL A 201 3.03 18.83 -0.82
N ALA A 202 2.97 18.30 0.41
CA ALA A 202 2.59 16.89 0.64
C ALA A 202 1.14 16.59 0.25
N VAL A 203 0.20 17.48 0.56
CA VAL A 203 -1.23 17.30 0.22
C VAL A 203 -1.44 17.26 -1.30
N TYR A 204 -0.75 18.12 -2.04
CA TYR A 204 -0.76 18.03 -3.51
C TYR A 204 -0.11 16.71 -3.96
N GLY A 205 0.97 16.29 -3.32
CA GLY A 205 1.70 15.07 -3.63
C GLY A 205 0.89 13.78 -3.46
N TRP A 206 0.25 13.60 -2.30
CA TRP A 206 -0.64 12.45 -2.03
C TRP A 206 -1.77 12.37 -3.05
N ASN A 207 -2.37 13.52 -3.43
CA ASN A 207 -3.38 13.56 -4.48
C ASN A 207 -2.80 13.27 -5.87
N ASN A 208 -1.65 13.87 -6.23
CA ASN A 208 -1.07 13.78 -7.56
C ASN A 208 -0.56 12.37 -7.87
N ALA A 209 0.27 11.78 -7.00
CA ALA A 209 0.86 10.45 -7.22
C ALA A 209 -0.23 9.38 -7.43
N ILE A 210 -1.30 9.44 -6.63
CA ILE A 210 -2.44 8.52 -6.73
C ILE A 210 -3.30 8.83 -7.96
N ALA A 211 -3.67 10.10 -8.21
CA ALA A 211 -4.49 10.49 -9.35
C ALA A 211 -3.84 10.14 -10.70
N LEU A 212 -2.55 10.43 -10.87
CA LEU A 212 -1.76 10.09 -12.05
C LEU A 212 -1.69 8.59 -12.28
N THR A 213 -1.40 7.82 -11.23
CA THR A 213 -1.38 6.35 -11.26
C THR A 213 -2.72 5.78 -11.71
N CYS A 214 -3.82 6.31 -11.17
CA CYS A 214 -5.19 6.01 -11.56
C CYS A 214 -5.59 6.50 -12.98
N GLY A 215 -4.71 7.16 -13.72
CA GLY A 215 -4.93 7.58 -15.12
C GLY A 215 -5.72 8.87 -15.27
N ASN A 216 -5.73 9.70 -14.24
CA ASN A 216 -6.32 11.02 -14.26
C ASN A 216 -5.26 12.09 -14.53
N VAL A 217 -5.71 13.24 -15.02
CA VAL A 217 -4.91 14.48 -15.08
C VAL A 217 -5.26 15.37 -13.89
N CYS A 218 -4.33 16.25 -13.50
CA CYS A 218 -4.47 17.12 -12.34
C CYS A 218 -4.55 18.60 -12.75
N LEU A 219 -5.42 19.36 -12.07
CA LEU A 219 -5.40 20.83 -12.06
C LEU A 219 -5.26 21.33 -10.63
N TRP A 220 -4.11 21.93 -10.30
CA TRP A 220 -3.79 22.38 -8.95
C TRP A 220 -3.97 23.89 -8.76
N LYS A 221 -4.72 24.26 -7.71
CA LYS A 221 -4.81 25.63 -7.20
C LYS A 221 -4.35 25.69 -5.75
N GLY A 222 -3.05 25.84 -5.55
CA GLY A 222 -2.42 26.00 -4.23
C GLY A 222 -2.93 27.23 -3.44
N ALA A 223 -2.53 27.34 -2.17
CA ALA A 223 -2.93 28.47 -1.32
C ALA A 223 -2.30 29.79 -1.82
N PRO A 224 -3.04 30.93 -1.81
CA PRO A 224 -2.53 32.22 -2.32
C PRO A 224 -1.27 32.74 -1.60
N THR A 225 -1.00 32.27 -0.39
CA THR A 225 0.13 32.64 0.46
C THR A 225 1.31 31.65 0.40
N THR A 226 1.20 30.57 -0.37
CA THR A 226 2.32 29.67 -0.72
C THR A 226 2.49 29.47 -2.25
N PRO A 227 2.45 30.54 -3.07
CA PRO A 227 2.45 30.41 -4.52
C PRO A 227 3.84 30.09 -5.09
N LEU A 228 4.94 30.47 -4.43
CA LEU A 228 6.30 30.14 -4.91
C LEU A 228 6.58 28.66 -4.75
N THR A 229 6.13 28.05 -3.65
CA THR A 229 6.15 26.59 -3.45
C THR A 229 5.34 25.88 -4.53
N SER A 230 4.17 26.41 -4.86
CA SER A 230 3.30 25.86 -5.92
C SER A 230 3.99 25.87 -7.29
N VAL A 231 4.61 27.01 -7.64
CA VAL A 231 5.41 27.18 -8.86
C VAL A 231 6.63 26.25 -8.87
N ALA A 232 7.36 26.13 -7.75
CA ALA A 232 8.57 25.32 -7.65
C ALA A 232 8.29 23.81 -7.80
N VAL A 233 7.25 23.30 -7.13
CA VAL A 233 6.80 21.90 -7.30
C VAL A 233 6.34 21.66 -8.75
N THR A 234 5.57 22.58 -9.32
CA THR A 234 5.10 22.45 -10.71
C THR A 234 6.24 22.44 -11.72
N LYS A 235 7.32 23.22 -11.51
CA LYS A 235 8.55 23.16 -12.33
C LYS A 235 9.22 21.79 -12.28
N ILE A 236 9.31 21.17 -11.10
CA ILE A 236 9.91 19.84 -10.93
C ILE A 236 9.10 18.76 -11.66
N VAL A 237 7.76 18.82 -11.58
CA VAL A 237 6.86 17.88 -12.29
C VAL A 237 6.86 18.11 -13.80
N ALA A 238 6.82 19.38 -14.24
CA ALA A 238 6.89 19.77 -15.65
C ALA A 238 8.15 19.21 -16.34
N GLU A 239 9.32 19.35 -15.71
CA GLU A 239 10.59 18.84 -16.24
C GLU A 239 10.55 17.33 -16.50
N VAL A 240 9.84 16.55 -15.67
CA VAL A 240 9.68 15.10 -15.86
C VAL A 240 8.72 14.77 -17.00
N LEU A 241 7.58 15.47 -17.10
CA LEU A 241 6.62 15.26 -18.20
C LEU A 241 7.26 15.61 -19.55
N GLU A 242 7.93 16.75 -19.64
CA GLU A 242 8.60 17.25 -20.85
C GLU A 242 9.72 16.30 -21.29
N LYS A 243 10.51 15.74 -20.35
CA LYS A 243 11.54 14.71 -20.62
C LYS A 243 10.99 13.39 -21.15
N ASN A 244 9.76 13.03 -20.82
CA ASN A 244 9.08 11.83 -21.33
C ASN A 244 8.22 12.13 -22.57
N ASN A 245 8.36 13.32 -23.17
CA ASN A 245 7.57 13.82 -24.29
C ASN A 245 6.05 13.82 -24.04
N LEU A 246 5.64 13.94 -22.78
CA LEU A 246 4.23 14.00 -22.38
C LEU A 246 3.73 15.45 -22.34
N PRO A 247 2.44 15.72 -22.67
CA PRO A 247 1.84 17.03 -22.50
C PRO A 247 1.89 17.48 -21.03
N GLY A 248 2.55 18.62 -20.75
CA GLY A 248 2.63 19.18 -19.41
C GLY A 248 1.28 19.45 -18.74
N ALA A 249 0.22 19.63 -19.53
CA ALA A 249 -1.16 19.78 -19.06
C ALA A 249 -1.73 18.56 -18.30
N ILE A 250 -0.99 17.44 -18.23
CA ILE A 250 -1.29 16.33 -17.30
C ILE A 250 -1.18 16.79 -15.83
N CYS A 251 -0.30 17.75 -15.54
CA CYS A 251 -0.13 18.36 -14.22
C CYS A 251 -0.21 19.89 -14.33
N SER A 252 -1.40 20.37 -14.68
CA SER A 252 -1.67 21.80 -14.79
C SER A 252 -1.74 22.49 -13.43
N MET A 253 -1.38 23.78 -13.39
CA MET A 253 -1.47 24.64 -12.22
C MET A 253 -2.13 25.98 -12.59
N THR A 254 -3.01 26.47 -11.73
CA THR A 254 -3.58 27.82 -11.77
C THR A 254 -3.52 28.45 -10.38
N CYS A 255 -2.48 29.24 -10.11
CA CYS A 255 -2.40 30.04 -8.88
C CYS A 255 -3.54 31.06 -8.85
N GLY A 256 -4.31 31.11 -7.75
CA GLY A 256 -5.45 32.02 -7.61
C GLY A 256 -6.17 31.89 -6.28
N GLY A 257 -7.13 32.78 -6.04
CA GLY A 257 -7.83 32.95 -4.78
C GLY A 257 -9.02 32.00 -4.58
N ALA A 258 -10.08 32.53 -3.97
CA ALA A 258 -11.37 31.85 -3.84
C ALA A 258 -12.19 31.87 -5.14
N ASP A 259 -11.83 32.74 -6.09
CA ASP A 259 -12.39 32.87 -7.42
C ASP A 259 -12.13 31.61 -8.28
N ILE A 260 -10.87 31.25 -8.52
CA ILE A 260 -10.48 30.02 -9.22
C ILE A 260 -11.00 28.79 -8.46
N GLY A 261 -10.95 28.81 -7.12
CA GLY A 261 -11.50 27.72 -6.30
C GLY A 261 -13.01 27.54 -6.45
N THR A 262 -13.77 28.63 -6.59
CA THR A 262 -15.22 28.60 -6.85
C THR A 262 -15.52 28.15 -8.28
N ALA A 263 -14.68 28.52 -9.26
CA ALA A 263 -14.79 28.00 -10.62
C ALA A 263 -14.64 26.47 -10.63
N MET A 264 -13.55 25.93 -10.07
CA MET A 264 -13.32 24.47 -9.95
C MET A 264 -14.47 23.73 -9.23
N ALA A 265 -15.06 24.35 -8.19
CA ALA A 265 -16.19 23.77 -7.46
C ALA A 265 -17.46 23.66 -8.31
N LYS A 266 -17.68 24.58 -9.27
CA LYS A 266 -18.86 24.63 -10.15
C LYS A 266 -18.66 24.03 -11.54
N ASP A 267 -17.41 23.80 -11.95
CA ASP A 267 -17.07 23.32 -13.28
C ASP A 267 -17.37 21.83 -13.45
N GLU A 268 -18.39 21.49 -14.23
CA GLU A 268 -18.77 20.11 -14.55
C GLU A 268 -17.60 19.30 -15.14
N ARG A 269 -16.62 19.96 -15.77
CA ARG A 269 -15.45 19.31 -16.36
C ARG A 269 -14.41 18.91 -15.32
N VAL A 270 -14.57 19.25 -14.04
CA VAL A 270 -13.78 18.71 -12.94
C VAL A 270 -14.54 17.54 -12.33
N ASP A 271 -14.19 16.30 -12.72
CA ASP A 271 -14.94 15.08 -12.37
C ASP A 271 -14.84 14.76 -10.87
N LEU A 272 -13.66 15.01 -10.29
CA LEU A 272 -13.37 14.95 -8.86
C LEU A 272 -12.69 16.25 -8.44
N LEU A 273 -13.22 16.92 -7.42
CA LEU A 273 -12.52 17.99 -6.72
C LEU A 273 -12.04 17.50 -5.35
N SER A 274 -10.72 17.37 -5.19
CA SER A 274 -10.09 17.25 -3.89
C SER A 274 -9.90 18.65 -3.29
N PHE A 275 -10.38 18.83 -2.05
CA PHE A 275 -10.28 20.08 -1.32
C PHE A 275 -9.77 19.84 0.10
N THR A 276 -8.65 20.49 0.42
CA THR A 276 -8.04 20.48 1.74
C THR A 276 -8.03 21.90 2.31
N GLY A 277 -8.64 22.11 3.48
CA GLY A 277 -8.79 23.46 4.04
C GLY A 277 -9.74 23.56 5.22
N SER A 278 -10.28 24.75 5.50
CA SER A 278 -11.19 24.92 6.64
C SER A 278 -12.56 24.29 6.36
N THR A 279 -13.19 23.71 7.39
CA THR A 279 -14.56 23.15 7.32
C THR A 279 -15.59 24.15 6.79
N HIS A 280 -15.40 25.46 7.04
CA HIS A 280 -16.28 26.50 6.52
C HIS A 280 -16.25 26.56 4.99
N VAL A 281 -15.07 26.67 4.39
CA VAL A 281 -14.92 26.75 2.93
C VAL A 281 -15.20 25.38 2.28
N GLY A 282 -14.74 24.30 2.92
CA GLY A 282 -15.01 22.93 2.47
C GLY A 282 -16.50 22.62 2.38
N LYS A 283 -17.34 23.12 3.29
CA LYS A 283 -18.79 22.99 3.19
C LYS A 283 -19.36 23.73 1.98
N LEU A 284 -18.85 24.91 1.64
CA LEU A 284 -19.30 25.67 0.46
C LEU A 284 -18.91 24.95 -0.83
N VAL A 285 -17.67 24.46 -0.93
CA VAL A 285 -17.19 23.64 -2.06
C VAL A 285 -18.00 22.36 -2.17
N ALA A 286 -18.26 21.66 -1.06
CA ALA A 286 -19.03 20.42 -1.04
C ALA A 286 -20.47 20.60 -1.54
N MET A 287 -21.11 21.74 -1.23
CA MET A 287 -22.44 22.09 -1.74
C MET A 287 -22.40 22.29 -3.27
N MET A 288 -21.49 23.12 -3.78
CA MET A 288 -21.40 23.42 -5.23
C MET A 288 -21.04 22.19 -6.07
N VAL A 289 -20.14 21.34 -5.58
CA VAL A 289 -19.79 20.09 -6.26
C VAL A 289 -20.96 19.10 -6.23
N GLN A 290 -21.73 19.07 -5.13
CA GLN A 290 -22.92 18.21 -5.02
C GLN A 290 -24.09 18.67 -5.89
N GLU A 291 -24.26 19.99 -6.05
CA GLU A 291 -25.27 20.64 -6.91
C GLU A 291 -25.15 20.18 -8.38
N ARG A 292 -23.92 20.03 -8.88
CA ARG A 292 -23.60 19.48 -10.21
C ARG A 292 -23.33 17.96 -10.24
N PHE A 293 -23.68 17.23 -9.19
CA PHE A 293 -23.44 15.78 -9.03
C PHE A 293 -21.97 15.32 -9.20
N GLY A 294 -20.99 16.23 -9.06
CA GLY A 294 -19.57 15.93 -9.14
C GLY A 294 -19.06 15.14 -7.92
N ARG A 295 -17.88 14.53 -8.06
CA ARG A 295 -17.20 13.86 -6.94
C ARG A 295 -16.41 14.88 -6.13
N LYS A 296 -16.33 14.63 -4.82
CA LYS A 296 -15.56 15.45 -3.87
C LYS A 296 -14.79 14.56 -2.90
N LEU A 297 -13.56 14.94 -2.63
CA LEU A 297 -12.73 14.45 -1.54
C LEU A 297 -12.49 15.66 -0.63
N LEU A 298 -12.78 15.53 0.66
CA LEU A 298 -12.82 16.64 1.61
C LEU A 298 -11.94 16.32 2.81
N GLU A 299 -10.83 17.04 2.96
CA GLU A 299 -9.94 16.98 4.11
C GLU A 299 -9.97 18.31 4.87
N LEU A 300 -10.81 18.37 5.90
CA LEU A 300 -11.20 19.62 6.55
C LEU A 300 -10.63 19.78 7.96
N GLY A 301 -11.29 20.59 8.79
CA GLY A 301 -10.78 21.01 10.09
C GLY A 301 -10.61 19.90 11.13
N GLY A 302 -9.66 20.08 12.04
CA GLY A 302 -9.33 19.14 13.12
C GLY A 302 -9.38 19.76 14.52
N ASN A 303 -10.03 19.08 15.46
CA ASN A 303 -10.08 19.46 16.88
C ASN A 303 -9.62 18.30 17.76
N ASN A 304 -8.39 17.87 17.48
CA ASN A 304 -7.84 16.58 17.89
C ASN A 304 -7.54 16.55 19.39
N ALA A 305 -7.86 15.43 20.03
CA ALA A 305 -7.66 15.24 21.46
C ALA A 305 -6.63 14.15 21.79
N ILE A 306 -5.82 14.41 22.82
CA ILE A 306 -5.06 13.39 23.54
C ILE A 306 -5.77 13.15 24.88
N ILE A 307 -6.03 11.89 25.22
CA ILE A 307 -6.58 11.44 26.51
C ILE A 307 -5.49 10.68 27.28
N VAL A 308 -5.25 11.05 28.53
CA VAL A 308 -4.22 10.46 29.40
C VAL A 308 -4.87 9.80 30.60
N PHE A 309 -4.83 8.47 30.64
CA PHE A 309 -5.36 7.66 31.74
C PHE A 309 -4.35 7.49 32.89
N GLU A 310 -4.83 7.06 34.06
CA GLU A 310 -4.03 6.91 35.29
C GLU A 310 -2.79 5.99 35.13
N ASP A 311 -2.87 5.02 34.22
CA ASP A 311 -1.84 4.03 33.95
C ASP A 311 -0.88 4.41 32.80
N ALA A 312 -1.05 5.61 32.23
CA ALA A 312 -0.26 6.11 31.11
C ALA A 312 1.23 6.26 31.46
N ASP A 313 2.11 6.08 30.48
CA ASP A 313 3.52 6.40 30.67
C ASP A 313 3.79 7.91 30.57
N LEU A 314 3.92 8.57 31.72
CA LEU A 314 4.14 10.02 31.77
C LEU A 314 5.44 10.49 31.11
N ASN A 315 6.41 9.59 30.87
CA ASN A 315 7.64 9.95 30.15
C ASN A 315 7.43 9.92 28.63
N LEU A 316 6.41 9.20 28.14
CA LEU A 316 5.96 9.22 26.75
C LEU A 316 4.91 10.30 26.49
N VAL A 317 3.95 10.48 27.41
CA VAL A 317 2.86 11.48 27.32
C VAL A 317 3.39 12.90 27.16
N VAL A 318 4.30 13.33 28.03
CA VAL A 318 4.76 14.74 28.07
C VAL A 318 5.43 15.17 26.75
N PRO A 319 6.46 14.49 26.21
CA PRO A 319 7.02 14.88 24.91
C PRO A 319 6.03 14.72 23.75
N SER A 320 5.14 13.72 23.79
CA SER A 320 4.11 13.50 22.76
C SER A 320 3.13 14.67 22.68
N ALA A 321 2.60 15.12 23.82
CA ALA A 321 1.69 16.26 23.89
C ALA A 321 2.38 17.58 23.48
N VAL A 322 3.62 17.80 23.95
CA VAL A 322 4.40 18.99 23.57
C VAL A 322 4.62 19.04 22.06
N PHE A 323 5.11 17.95 21.45
CA PHE A 323 5.36 17.95 20.00
C PHE A 323 4.08 18.10 19.17
N ALA A 324 2.98 17.47 19.57
CA ALA A 324 1.74 17.50 18.80
C ALA A 324 0.92 18.79 18.95
N SER A 325 1.09 19.54 20.06
CA SER A 325 0.48 20.86 20.24
C SER A 325 1.36 22.03 19.76
N VAL A 326 2.68 21.90 19.83
CA VAL A 326 3.64 22.99 19.50
C VAL A 326 4.22 22.85 18.09
N GLY A 327 4.32 21.64 17.54
CA GLY A 327 4.84 21.38 16.20
C GLY A 327 4.11 22.15 15.10
N THR A 328 4.84 22.58 14.06
CA THR A 328 4.35 23.50 13.01
C THR A 328 3.67 24.77 13.57
N ALA A 329 4.06 25.21 14.78
CA ALA A 329 3.41 26.28 15.54
C ALA A 329 1.88 26.08 15.74
N GLY A 330 1.42 24.83 15.90
CA GLY A 330 -0.01 24.50 16.08
C GLY A 330 -0.85 24.53 14.80
N GLN A 331 -0.20 24.67 13.64
CA GLN A 331 -0.83 24.82 12.32
C GLN A 331 -0.88 23.50 11.53
N ARG A 332 -0.90 22.33 12.19
CA ARG A 332 -1.28 21.07 11.53
C ARG A 332 -2.79 20.91 11.63
N CYS A 333 -3.43 20.29 10.64
CA CYS A 333 -4.79 19.79 10.79
C CYS A 333 -4.87 18.76 11.94
N THR A 334 -3.81 17.95 12.11
CA THR A 334 -3.61 16.94 13.17
C THR A 334 -3.00 17.47 14.48
N THR A 335 -2.89 18.79 14.68
CA THR A 335 -2.38 19.37 15.94
C THR A 335 -3.27 18.97 17.11
N THR A 336 -2.69 18.53 18.23
CA THR A 336 -3.45 18.31 19.47
C THR A 336 -3.91 19.65 20.03
N ARG A 337 -5.22 19.90 20.03
CA ARG A 337 -5.83 21.14 20.58
C ARG A 337 -6.46 20.92 21.96
N ARG A 338 -6.81 19.67 22.29
CA ARG A 338 -7.43 19.27 23.56
C ARG A 338 -6.59 18.21 24.26
N LEU A 339 -6.27 18.41 25.53
CA LEU A 339 -5.54 17.45 26.36
C LEU A 339 -6.41 17.09 27.58
N MET A 340 -7.02 15.91 27.53
CA MET A 340 -7.87 15.37 28.59
C MET A 340 -7.00 14.55 29.53
N LEU A 341 -6.96 14.92 30.81
CA LEU A 341 -6.10 14.29 31.82
C LEU A 341 -6.96 13.69 32.93
N HIS A 342 -6.68 12.44 33.29
CA HIS A 342 -7.31 11.81 34.45
C HIS A 342 -7.00 12.61 35.72
N GLN A 343 -7.99 12.76 36.61
CA GLN A 343 -7.96 13.71 37.71
C GLN A 343 -6.78 13.54 38.67
N SER A 344 -6.28 12.31 38.87
CA SER A 344 -5.11 12.01 39.71
C SER A 344 -3.76 12.44 39.08
N LEU A 345 -3.70 12.59 37.75
CA LEU A 345 -2.49 12.95 37.02
C LEU A 345 -2.47 14.40 36.53
N HIS A 346 -3.64 15.03 36.36
CA HIS A 346 -3.81 16.33 35.69
C HIS A 346 -2.78 17.38 36.12
N ASP A 347 -2.70 17.68 37.42
CA ASP A 347 -1.89 18.80 37.91
C ASP A 347 -0.37 18.53 37.73
N THR A 348 0.04 17.26 37.90
CA THR A 348 1.43 16.79 37.67
C THR A 348 1.80 16.85 36.18
N VAL A 349 0.88 16.47 35.28
CA VAL A 349 1.13 16.52 33.84
C VAL A 349 1.16 17.96 33.33
N VAL A 350 0.25 18.82 33.80
CA VAL A 350 0.28 20.26 33.48
C VAL A 350 1.61 20.89 33.89
N GLU A 351 2.11 20.64 35.11
CA GLU A 351 3.42 21.18 35.53
C GLU A 351 4.55 20.70 34.61
N ARG A 352 4.60 19.39 34.29
CA ARG A 352 5.62 18.82 33.41
C ARG A 352 5.56 19.38 31.99
N VAL A 353 4.37 19.57 31.43
CA VAL A 353 4.17 20.14 30.07
C VAL A 353 4.51 21.64 30.07
N VAL A 354 4.09 22.42 31.07
CA VAL A 354 4.48 23.84 31.23
C VAL A 354 6.01 23.99 31.37
N LYS A 355 6.67 23.07 32.10
CA LYS A 355 8.14 23.04 32.23
C LYS A 355 8.84 22.72 30.91
N ALA A 356 8.26 21.85 30.07
CA ALA A 356 8.76 21.55 28.74
C ALA A 356 8.51 22.69 27.72
N TYR A 357 7.35 23.36 27.78
CA TYR A 357 7.06 24.54 26.93
C TYR A 357 8.10 25.65 27.12
N LYS A 358 8.59 25.86 28.35
CA LYS A 358 9.67 26.81 28.66
C LYS A 358 11.04 26.43 28.06
N GLN A 359 11.19 25.26 27.46
CA GLN A 359 12.41 24.77 26.80
C GLN A 359 12.30 24.74 25.27
N VAL A 360 11.14 25.10 24.71
CA VAL A 360 10.92 25.20 23.25
C VAL A 360 11.78 26.34 22.70
N ARG A 361 12.65 26.03 21.73
CA ARG A 361 13.57 27.00 21.13
C ARG A 361 12.88 27.73 19.97
N ILE A 362 12.60 29.01 20.17
CA ILE A 362 11.85 29.87 19.23
C ILE A 362 12.80 30.75 18.42
N GLY A 363 12.91 30.49 17.12
CA GLY A 363 13.96 31.05 16.26
C GLY A 363 13.51 31.23 14.82
N ASP A 364 14.44 31.64 13.95
CA ASP A 364 14.24 31.57 12.49
C ASP A 364 13.97 30.10 12.12
N PRO A 365 12.91 29.76 11.35
CA PRO A 365 12.59 28.38 11.00
C PRO A 365 13.71 27.65 10.25
N TRP A 366 14.61 28.38 9.59
CA TRP A 366 15.76 27.83 8.86
C TRP A 366 17.01 27.60 9.74
N ASP A 367 17.01 28.07 10.99
CA ASP A 367 18.06 27.78 11.97
C ASP A 367 17.92 26.34 12.50
N PRO A 368 18.99 25.50 12.45
CA PRO A 368 18.92 24.09 12.81
C PRO A 368 18.66 23.83 14.31
N SER A 369 18.75 24.85 15.16
CA SER A 369 18.39 24.74 16.58
C SER A 369 16.90 24.97 16.84
N THR A 370 16.17 25.64 15.94
CA THR A 370 14.77 26.03 16.11
C THR A 370 13.83 24.83 16.19
N LEU A 371 12.92 24.86 17.17
CA LEU A 371 11.83 23.87 17.32
C LEU A 371 10.44 24.48 17.06
N TYR A 372 10.34 25.81 16.96
CA TYR A 372 9.08 26.53 16.81
C TYR A 372 9.31 27.84 16.02
N GLY A 373 8.57 27.97 14.92
CA GLY A 373 8.58 29.13 14.03
C GLY A 373 7.44 30.12 14.30
N PRO A 374 7.19 31.06 13.38
CA PRO A 374 6.07 32.00 13.44
C PRO A 374 4.74 31.33 13.03
N LEU A 375 3.63 32.02 13.30
CA LEU A 375 2.38 31.76 12.58
C LEU A 375 2.49 32.17 11.10
N HIS A 376 1.71 31.57 10.22
CA HIS A 376 1.83 31.83 8.78
C HIS A 376 1.41 33.26 8.38
N THR A 377 0.43 33.86 9.07
CA THR A 377 -0.08 35.21 8.76
C THR A 377 -0.30 36.07 9.99
N LYS A 378 -0.43 37.40 9.81
CA LYS A 378 -0.81 38.34 10.87
C LYS A 378 -2.24 38.11 11.37
N GLN A 379 -3.14 37.70 10.47
CA GLN A 379 -4.51 37.32 10.80
C GLN A 379 -4.57 36.09 11.72
N ALA A 380 -3.60 35.16 11.62
CA ALA A 380 -3.49 34.06 12.59
C ALA A 380 -3.06 34.55 13.99
N VAL A 381 -2.23 35.60 14.08
CA VAL A 381 -1.89 36.26 15.37
C VAL A 381 -3.11 36.95 15.98
N GLU A 382 -3.93 37.61 15.15
CA GLU A 382 -5.20 38.23 15.56
C GLU A 382 -6.20 37.18 16.07
N GLN A 383 -6.33 36.04 15.37
CA GLN A 383 -7.16 34.91 15.79
C GLN A 383 -6.67 34.26 17.10
N TYR A 384 -5.35 34.12 17.28
CA TYR A 384 -4.74 33.65 18.52
C TYR A 384 -5.11 34.54 19.71
N LEU A 385 -4.95 35.86 19.58
CA LEU A 385 -5.34 36.81 20.62
C LEU A 385 -6.85 36.77 20.90
N ALA A 386 -7.68 36.73 19.87
CA ALA A 386 -9.13 36.65 20.01
C ALA A 386 -9.59 35.36 20.71
N ALA A 387 -8.93 34.23 20.47
CA ALA A 387 -9.22 32.96 21.14
C ALA A 387 -8.80 32.97 22.62
N ILE A 388 -7.67 33.61 22.96
CA ILE A 388 -7.21 33.77 24.35
C ILE A 388 -8.20 34.62 25.16
N GLU A 389 -8.69 35.73 24.62
CA GLU A 389 -9.70 36.54 25.32
C GLU A 389 -11.05 35.83 25.45
N GLN A 390 -11.49 35.10 24.42
CA GLN A 390 -12.69 34.25 24.50
C GLN A 390 -12.54 33.13 25.54
N ALA A 391 -11.36 32.53 25.67
CA ALA A 391 -11.08 31.52 26.68
C ALA A 391 -11.13 32.11 28.10
N LYS A 392 -10.53 33.28 28.34
CA LYS A 392 -10.65 34.00 29.63
C LYS A 392 -12.11 34.32 29.97
N GLN A 393 -12.88 34.79 28.99
CA GLN A 393 -14.32 35.10 29.15
C GLN A 393 -15.15 33.85 29.48
N GLN A 394 -14.71 32.66 29.05
CA GLN A 394 -15.32 31.36 29.37
C GLN A 394 -14.75 30.70 30.64
N GLY A 395 -13.98 31.44 31.46
CA GLY A 395 -13.43 30.98 32.74
C GLY A 395 -12.03 30.31 32.66
N GLY A 396 -11.46 30.22 31.46
CA GLY A 396 -10.15 29.59 31.23
C GLY A 396 -8.98 30.36 31.83
N THR A 397 -8.14 29.66 32.58
CA THR A 397 -6.91 30.19 33.16
C THR A 397 -5.71 29.88 32.27
N VAL A 398 -5.03 30.90 31.76
CA VAL A 398 -3.78 30.75 30.99
C VAL A 398 -2.63 30.42 31.96
N VAL A 399 -2.06 29.20 31.87
CA VAL A 399 -0.97 28.75 32.77
C VAL A 399 0.42 28.95 32.18
N CYS A 400 0.54 29.03 30.85
CA CYS A 400 1.70 29.59 30.17
C CYS A 400 1.33 30.16 28.79
N GLY A 401 2.18 31.05 28.29
CA GLY A 401 1.97 31.77 27.03
C GLY A 401 0.92 32.89 27.16
N GLY A 402 0.14 33.09 26.10
CA GLY A 402 -0.96 34.04 26.05
C GLY A 402 -0.64 35.38 25.38
N LYS A 403 0.55 35.57 24.80
CA LYS A 403 0.99 36.85 24.20
C LYS A 403 1.59 36.68 22.79
N VAL A 404 1.71 37.80 22.08
CA VAL A 404 2.60 37.97 20.92
C VAL A 404 4.03 38.19 21.43
N MET A 405 5.04 37.70 20.72
CA MET A 405 6.44 37.92 21.08
C MET A 405 6.97 39.22 20.48
N ASP A 406 7.73 40.00 21.25
CA ASP A 406 8.36 41.24 20.79
C ASP A 406 9.61 40.95 19.92
N ARG A 407 9.36 40.60 18.66
CA ARG A 407 10.37 40.28 17.62
C ARG A 407 9.76 40.43 16.22
N PRO A 408 10.58 40.60 15.16
CA PRO A 408 10.09 40.55 13.77
C PRO A 408 9.42 39.20 13.45
N GLY A 409 8.46 39.21 12.53
CA GLY A 409 7.67 38.03 12.13
C GLY A 409 6.46 37.75 13.03
N ASN A 410 5.62 36.80 12.63
CA ASN A 410 4.32 36.53 13.26
C ASN A 410 4.42 35.62 14.51
N TYR A 411 5.37 35.87 15.42
CA TYR A 411 5.63 34.96 16.55
C TYR A 411 4.67 35.18 17.73
N VAL A 412 4.15 34.08 18.27
CA VAL A 412 3.33 34.05 19.48
C VAL A 412 3.92 33.07 20.50
N GLU A 413 3.53 33.18 21.77
CA GLU A 413 3.94 32.21 22.79
C GLU A 413 3.09 30.91 22.65
N PRO A 414 3.69 29.69 22.62
CA PRO A 414 2.89 28.46 22.70
C PRO A 414 2.16 28.42 24.05
N THR A 415 0.84 28.21 23.99
CA THR A 415 -0.09 28.58 25.07
C THR A 415 -0.84 27.38 25.63
N ILE A 416 -1.03 27.35 26.94
CA ILE A 416 -1.79 26.31 27.66
C ILE A 416 -2.86 26.97 28.52
N ILE A 417 -4.10 26.48 28.43
CA ILE A 417 -5.25 27.01 29.17
C ILE A 417 -5.94 25.86 29.93
N THR A 418 -6.08 26.01 31.25
CA THR A 418 -6.74 25.04 32.14
C THR A 418 -8.08 25.58 32.65
N GLY A 419 -8.98 24.70 33.08
CA GLY A 419 -10.18 25.09 33.84
C GLY A 419 -11.38 25.55 33.00
N LEU A 420 -11.30 25.42 31.68
CA LEU A 420 -12.49 25.44 30.82
C LEU A 420 -13.30 24.15 31.00
N ALA A 421 -14.61 24.23 30.82
CA ALA A 421 -15.45 23.06 30.62
C ALA A 421 -15.17 22.44 29.23
N HIS A 422 -15.44 21.14 29.07
CA HIS A 422 -15.21 20.42 27.82
C HIS A 422 -16.09 20.96 26.66
N ASP A 423 -17.31 21.37 26.99
CA ASP A 423 -18.34 21.92 26.11
C ASP A 423 -18.22 23.44 25.88
N ALA A 424 -17.20 24.10 26.45
CA ALA A 424 -16.96 25.52 26.24
C ALA A 424 -16.77 25.80 24.73
N SER A 425 -17.49 26.81 24.22
CA SER A 425 -17.57 27.10 22.79
C SER A 425 -16.21 27.27 22.11
N ILE A 426 -15.22 27.82 22.81
CA ILE A 426 -13.85 27.96 22.30
C ILE A 426 -13.06 26.63 22.24
N VAL A 427 -13.36 25.68 23.13
CA VAL A 427 -12.78 24.32 23.13
C VAL A 427 -13.34 23.49 21.98
N HIS A 428 -14.61 23.71 21.61
CA HIS A 428 -15.25 23.11 20.44
C HIS A 428 -14.81 23.73 19.10
N THR A 429 -14.22 24.92 19.12
CA THR A 429 -13.83 25.67 17.93
C THR A 429 -12.40 25.35 17.52
N GLU A 430 -12.19 25.01 16.25
CA GLU A 430 -10.83 24.99 15.69
C GLU A 430 -10.33 26.43 15.51
N THR A 431 -9.41 26.84 16.38
CA THR A 431 -8.52 27.99 16.13
C THR A 431 -7.17 27.44 15.68
N PHE A 432 -6.67 27.90 14.53
CA PHE A 432 -5.53 27.27 13.84
C PHE A 432 -4.16 27.78 14.35
N VAL A 433 -3.97 27.69 15.67
CA VAL A 433 -2.94 28.37 16.46
C VAL A 433 -2.47 27.47 17.63
N PRO A 434 -1.32 27.72 18.27
CA PRO A 434 -0.76 26.85 19.30
C PRO A 434 -1.35 27.16 20.69
N ILE A 435 -2.65 26.95 20.83
CA ILE A 435 -3.38 26.96 22.11
C ILE A 435 -3.79 25.53 22.43
N LEU A 436 -3.40 25.05 23.61
CA LEU A 436 -3.79 23.76 24.15
C LEU A 436 -4.80 23.94 25.30
N TYR A 437 -6.02 23.46 25.10
CA TYR A 437 -7.04 23.41 26.14
C TYR A 437 -6.88 22.14 26.97
N VAL A 438 -6.69 22.28 28.28
CA VAL A 438 -6.50 21.16 29.20
C VAL A 438 -7.76 20.94 30.04
N LEU A 439 -8.26 19.70 30.02
CA LEU A 439 -9.50 19.25 30.62
C LEU A 439 -9.21 18.17 31.66
N LYS A 440 -9.99 18.11 32.74
CA LYS A 440 -9.87 17.12 33.83
C LYS A 440 -11.04 16.14 33.75
N PHE A 441 -10.75 14.83 33.64
CA PHE A 441 -11.77 13.76 33.58
C PHE A 441 -11.57 12.72 34.70
N ASN A 442 -12.59 11.91 34.95
CA ASN A 442 -12.60 10.81 35.91
C ASN A 442 -12.85 9.44 35.25
N THR A 443 -13.91 9.29 34.47
CA THR A 443 -14.29 8.01 33.84
C THR A 443 -13.77 7.85 32.41
N GLU A 444 -13.68 6.60 31.94
CA GLU A 444 -13.37 6.29 30.53
C GLU A 444 -14.51 6.70 29.59
N GLU A 445 -15.75 6.53 30.05
CA GLU A 445 -16.97 6.80 29.27
C GLU A 445 -17.16 8.31 29.02
N GLU A 446 -16.91 9.17 30.02
CA GLU A 446 -16.95 10.62 29.82
C GLU A 446 -15.83 11.09 28.88
N ALA A 447 -14.62 10.53 29.00
CA ALA A 447 -13.49 10.95 28.17
C ALA A 447 -13.68 10.56 26.68
N PHE A 448 -14.25 9.38 26.40
CA PHE A 448 -14.60 9.00 25.04
C PHE A 448 -15.76 9.83 24.49
N ALA A 449 -16.78 10.14 25.32
CA ALA A 449 -17.86 11.04 24.94
C ALA A 449 -17.34 12.46 24.61
N TRP A 450 -16.46 13.02 25.45
CA TRP A 450 -15.85 14.34 25.24
C TRP A 450 -14.90 14.36 24.05
N ASN A 451 -14.23 13.25 23.68
CA ASN A 451 -13.52 13.20 22.41
C ASN A 451 -14.48 13.43 21.24
N ASN A 452 -15.61 12.71 21.26
CA ASN A 452 -16.55 12.56 20.15
C ASN A 452 -17.54 13.74 20.01
N GLU A 453 -17.86 14.47 21.08
CA GLU A 453 -18.87 15.55 21.08
C GLU A 453 -18.58 16.73 20.14
N VAL A 454 -17.31 16.93 19.75
CA VAL A 454 -16.93 17.99 18.81
C VAL A 454 -17.30 17.62 17.38
N LYS A 455 -17.53 18.64 16.55
CA LYS A 455 -18.01 18.48 15.18
C LYS A 455 -16.96 17.84 14.25
N GLN A 456 -15.69 18.10 14.49
CA GLN A 456 -14.53 17.57 13.76
C GLN A 456 -14.28 16.10 14.11
N GLY A 457 -13.73 15.32 13.18
CA GLY A 457 -13.48 13.88 13.34
C GLY A 457 -12.17 13.41 12.71
N LEU A 458 -11.12 14.24 12.71
CA LEU A 458 -9.83 13.91 12.10
C LEU A 458 -9.05 12.87 12.91
N SER A 459 -8.41 13.29 14.01
CA SER A 459 -7.54 12.44 14.81
C SER A 459 -7.82 12.50 16.30
N SER A 460 -7.61 11.38 16.97
CA SER A 460 -7.70 11.22 18.42
C SER A 460 -6.57 10.30 18.93
N SER A 461 -6.28 10.35 20.23
CA SER A 461 -5.26 9.45 20.82
C SER A 461 -5.54 9.16 22.29
N ILE A 462 -5.36 7.91 22.73
CA ILE A 462 -5.28 7.56 24.16
C ILE A 462 -3.85 7.21 24.55
N PHE A 463 -3.48 7.52 25.79
CA PHE A 463 -2.29 6.99 26.45
C PHE A 463 -2.73 6.18 27.67
N THR A 464 -2.39 4.89 27.66
CA THR A 464 -2.83 3.89 28.65
C THR A 464 -2.03 2.58 28.47
N LYS A 465 -2.10 1.67 29.44
CA LYS A 465 -1.52 0.31 29.40
C LYS A 465 -2.61 -0.78 29.53
N ASP A 466 -3.84 -0.41 29.90
CA ASP A 466 -5.05 -1.25 29.89
C ASP A 466 -5.40 -1.70 28.45
N MET A 467 -5.21 -2.99 28.18
CA MET A 467 -5.51 -3.58 26.87
C MET A 467 -7.02 -3.64 26.57
N GLY A 468 -7.87 -3.76 27.58
CA GLY A 468 -9.31 -3.72 27.39
C GLY A 468 -9.78 -2.35 26.92
N ARG A 469 -9.22 -1.28 27.49
CA ARG A 469 -9.43 0.11 27.06
C ARG A 469 -8.99 0.35 25.62
N VAL A 470 -7.84 -0.20 25.22
CA VAL A 470 -7.35 -0.13 23.84
C VAL A 470 -8.36 -0.74 22.86
N PHE A 471 -8.89 -1.94 23.13
CA PHE A 471 -9.88 -2.55 22.24
C PHE A 471 -11.28 -1.89 22.31
N ARG A 472 -11.65 -1.25 23.43
CA ARG A 472 -12.88 -0.42 23.51
C ARG A 472 -12.74 0.88 22.71
N TRP A 473 -11.57 1.52 22.75
CA TRP A 473 -11.25 2.75 22.03
C TRP A 473 -11.21 2.59 20.51
N LEU A 474 -10.72 1.44 20.03
CA LEU A 474 -10.75 1.03 18.62
C LEU A 474 -12.11 0.43 18.20
N GLY A 475 -13.02 0.19 19.16
CA GLY A 475 -14.32 -0.46 18.94
C GLY A 475 -15.47 0.53 18.70
N PRO A 476 -16.70 0.01 18.46
CA PRO A 476 -17.89 0.80 18.10
C PRO A 476 -18.49 1.66 19.25
N LYS A 477 -17.72 1.86 20.32
CA LYS A 477 -18.01 2.71 21.49
C LYS A 477 -16.82 3.57 21.90
N GLY A 478 -15.74 3.55 21.13
CA GLY A 478 -14.52 4.33 21.34
C GLY A 478 -14.54 5.64 20.57
N SER A 479 -13.48 5.93 19.83
CA SER A 479 -13.38 7.18 19.06
C SER A 479 -14.25 7.17 17.80
N ASP A 480 -14.76 8.34 17.42
CA ASP A 480 -15.47 8.58 16.15
C ASP A 480 -14.64 9.34 15.10
N CYS A 481 -13.31 9.21 15.18
CA CYS A 481 -12.35 9.91 14.32
C CYS A 481 -11.80 8.97 13.24
N GLY A 482 -11.32 9.53 12.13
CA GLY A 482 -10.73 8.74 11.03
C GLY A 482 -9.35 8.15 11.37
N ILE A 483 -8.60 8.82 12.25
CA ILE A 483 -7.31 8.38 12.80
C ILE A 483 -7.49 8.15 14.31
N VAL A 484 -7.27 6.93 14.80
CA VAL A 484 -7.57 6.51 16.17
C VAL A 484 -6.32 5.90 16.82
N ASN A 485 -5.52 6.73 17.47
CA ASN A 485 -4.18 6.36 17.93
C ASN A 485 -4.14 5.86 19.38
N VAL A 486 -3.08 5.09 19.70
CA VAL A 486 -2.80 4.52 21.03
C VAL A 486 -1.31 4.69 21.34
N ASN A 487 -0.97 5.36 22.44
CA ASN A 487 0.39 5.65 22.91
C ASN A 487 1.30 6.39 21.90
N ILE A 488 0.71 6.98 20.85
CA ILE A 488 1.32 7.88 19.87
C ILE A 488 0.34 9.06 19.69
N PRO A 489 0.81 10.33 19.56
CA PRO A 489 -0.09 11.49 19.55
C PRO A 489 -0.85 11.67 18.23
N THR A 490 -1.71 12.70 18.17
CA THR A 490 -2.65 12.92 17.05
C THR A 490 -1.99 13.22 15.71
N SER A 491 -0.71 13.62 15.68
CA SER A 491 0.06 13.77 14.43
C SER A 491 0.69 12.47 13.93
N GLY A 492 0.51 11.32 14.61
CA GLY A 492 0.97 10.02 14.13
C GLY A 492 0.08 9.50 13.00
N ALA A 493 0.60 9.51 11.78
CA ALA A 493 0.02 8.90 10.59
C ALA A 493 1.17 8.59 9.60
N GLU A 494 0.93 7.70 8.63
CA GLU A 494 1.93 7.28 7.65
C GLU A 494 1.28 6.87 6.31
N ILE A 495 2.06 6.92 5.23
CA ILE A 495 1.63 6.78 3.83
C ILE A 495 0.87 5.49 3.52
N GLY A 496 1.16 4.39 4.22
CA GLY A 496 0.47 3.10 4.03
C GLY A 496 -1.00 3.11 4.49
N GLY A 497 -1.35 4.00 5.42
CA GLY A 497 -2.71 4.20 5.91
C GLY A 497 -3.54 5.14 5.04
N ALA A 498 -4.86 4.98 5.05
CA ALA A 498 -5.78 5.98 4.52
C ALA A 498 -5.84 7.17 5.48
N PHE A 499 -5.16 8.27 5.15
CA PHE A 499 -5.20 9.50 5.94
C PHE A 499 -6.56 10.19 5.73
N GLY A 500 -7.18 10.71 6.78
CA GLY A 500 -8.34 11.60 6.69
C GLY A 500 -9.33 11.43 7.83
N GLY A 501 -10.48 12.10 7.76
CA GLY A 501 -11.36 12.23 8.93
C GLY A 501 -12.87 12.27 8.68
N GLU A 502 -13.61 11.96 9.75
CA GLU A 502 -15.06 11.82 9.79
C GLU A 502 -15.81 13.12 10.18
N LYS A 503 -17.14 13.05 10.22
CA LYS A 503 -18.02 14.15 10.63
C LYS A 503 -17.74 15.43 9.83
N HIS A 504 -17.49 16.58 10.48
CA HIS A 504 -17.16 17.84 9.80
C HIS A 504 -15.73 17.91 9.24
N THR A 505 -14.91 16.86 9.40
CA THR A 505 -13.63 16.74 8.69
C THR A 505 -13.83 16.30 7.24
N GLY A 506 -14.97 15.71 6.89
CA GLY A 506 -15.47 15.68 5.51
C GLY A 506 -15.64 14.31 4.86
N GLY A 507 -15.04 13.25 5.41
CA GLY A 507 -15.16 11.88 4.91
C GLY A 507 -14.31 11.57 3.68
N GLY A 508 -13.37 12.45 3.31
CA GLY A 508 -12.31 12.10 2.35
C GLY A 508 -11.36 11.03 2.90
N ARG A 509 -10.52 10.47 2.02
CA ARG A 509 -9.26 9.81 2.40
C ARG A 509 -8.15 10.03 1.37
N GLU A 510 -6.92 10.19 1.83
CA GLU A 510 -5.72 10.40 1.02
C GLU A 510 -4.66 9.31 1.25
N SER A 511 -3.68 9.23 0.33
CA SER A 511 -2.56 8.27 0.36
C SER A 511 -2.95 6.78 0.31
N GLY A 512 -2.92 6.08 1.45
CA GLY A 512 -2.80 4.62 1.52
C GLY A 512 -4.11 3.84 1.47
N SER A 513 -4.04 2.55 1.82
CA SER A 513 -5.13 1.59 1.67
C SER A 513 -5.76 1.64 0.26
N ASP A 514 -7.09 1.55 0.16
CA ASP A 514 -7.86 1.64 -1.07
C ASP A 514 -8.38 3.06 -1.41
N SER A 515 -7.79 4.11 -0.83
CA SER A 515 -8.13 5.52 -1.09
C SER A 515 -8.15 5.88 -2.58
N TRP A 516 -7.32 5.20 -3.37
CA TRP A 516 -7.25 5.28 -4.84
C TRP A 516 -8.62 5.11 -5.55
N LYS A 517 -9.55 4.37 -4.94
CA LYS A 517 -10.91 4.14 -5.47
C LYS A 517 -11.71 5.43 -5.65
N GLN A 518 -11.45 6.47 -4.85
CA GLN A 518 -12.13 7.77 -5.01
C GLN A 518 -11.79 8.43 -6.37
N TYR A 519 -10.54 8.27 -6.78
CA TYR A 519 -9.95 8.76 -8.04
C TYR A 519 -10.30 7.90 -9.26
N MET A 520 -11.16 6.87 -9.10
CA MET A 520 -11.59 5.97 -10.19
C MET A 520 -13.10 5.71 -10.18
N ARG A 521 -13.67 5.45 -11.36
CA ARG A 521 -15.07 5.00 -11.50
C ARG A 521 -15.13 3.48 -11.56
N ARG A 522 -15.96 2.91 -10.68
CA ARG A 522 -16.28 1.48 -10.60
C ARG A 522 -17.38 1.12 -11.60
N SER A 523 -17.28 -0.03 -12.25
CA SER A 523 -18.34 -0.59 -13.08
C SER A 523 -18.38 -2.11 -12.94
N THR A 524 -19.54 -2.64 -12.57
CA THR A 524 -19.82 -4.09 -12.57
C THR A 524 -20.22 -4.51 -13.97
N CYS A 525 -19.40 -5.33 -14.62
CA CYS A 525 -19.57 -5.73 -16.01
C CYS A 525 -19.93 -7.22 -16.07
N THR A 526 -21.13 -7.52 -16.59
CA THR A 526 -21.56 -8.89 -16.90
C THR A 526 -21.38 -9.14 -18.39
N ILE A 527 -20.61 -10.17 -18.74
CA ILE A 527 -20.27 -10.53 -20.13
C ILE A 527 -20.82 -11.92 -20.40
N ASN A 528 -21.87 -12.03 -21.22
CA ASN A 528 -22.29 -13.33 -21.78
C ASN A 528 -21.30 -13.72 -22.90
N TYR A 529 -20.69 -14.89 -22.78
CA TYR A 529 -19.84 -15.49 -23.82
C TYR A 529 -20.39 -16.83 -24.33
N SER A 530 -21.58 -17.24 -23.88
CA SER A 530 -22.31 -18.38 -24.41
C SER A 530 -22.99 -18.07 -25.75
N LYS A 531 -23.65 -19.09 -26.33
CA LYS A 531 -24.60 -18.94 -27.44
C LYS A 531 -26.05 -19.06 -26.97
N ASP A 532 -26.28 -19.01 -25.67
CA ASP A 532 -27.59 -19.24 -25.08
C ASP A 532 -28.47 -17.99 -25.23
N LEU A 533 -29.62 -18.16 -25.89
CA LEU A 533 -30.64 -17.13 -25.99
C LEU A 533 -31.47 -17.07 -24.70
N PRO A 534 -31.95 -15.89 -24.28
CA PRO A 534 -32.93 -15.80 -23.20
C PRO A 534 -34.22 -16.55 -23.58
N LEU A 535 -34.95 -17.05 -22.59
CA LEU A 535 -36.27 -17.66 -22.82
C LEU A 535 -37.20 -16.62 -23.47
N ALA A 536 -37.84 -16.98 -24.58
CA ALA A 536 -38.68 -16.06 -25.37
C ALA A 536 -40.01 -15.65 -24.71
N GLN A 537 -40.30 -16.12 -23.49
CA GLN A 537 -41.45 -15.72 -22.65
C GLN A 537 -42.84 -15.74 -23.35
N GLY A 538 -43.02 -16.61 -24.35
CA GLY A 538 -44.27 -16.75 -25.11
C GLY A 538 -44.34 -15.91 -26.40
N ILE A 539 -43.29 -15.18 -26.74
CA ILE A 539 -43.13 -14.50 -28.04
C ILE A 539 -42.54 -15.50 -29.05
N ASN A 540 -43.14 -15.58 -30.23
CA ASN A 540 -42.59 -16.34 -31.36
C ASN A 540 -41.81 -15.38 -32.27
N ASP A 541 -40.49 -15.31 -32.10
CA ASP A 541 -39.62 -14.66 -33.08
C ASP A 541 -39.63 -15.49 -34.40
N PRO A 542 -39.86 -14.86 -35.57
CA PRO A 542 -39.94 -15.58 -36.83
C PRO A 542 -38.55 -16.07 -37.29
N PRO A 543 -38.43 -17.30 -37.84
CA PRO A 543 -37.14 -17.84 -38.27
C PRO A 543 -36.61 -17.16 -39.54
N ASN A 544 -35.38 -16.66 -39.48
CA ASN A 544 -34.52 -16.26 -40.60
C ASN A 544 -35.17 -15.41 -41.72
N SER A 545 -35.24 -14.09 -41.54
CA SER A 545 -35.62 -13.14 -42.61
C SER A 545 -34.54 -12.12 -43.02
N ILE A 546 -33.26 -12.37 -42.70
CA ILE A 546 -32.10 -11.68 -43.31
C ILE A 546 -31.14 -12.71 -43.89
N SER A 547 -31.60 -13.44 -44.91
CA SER A 547 -30.75 -14.28 -45.76
C SER A 547 -30.14 -13.44 -46.88
N THR A 548 -28.84 -13.16 -46.78
CA THR A 548 -27.89 -13.05 -47.89
C THR A 548 -28.45 -12.71 -49.30
N GLN A 549 -28.83 -11.46 -49.53
CA GLN A 549 -28.89 -10.86 -50.88
C GLN A 549 -28.34 -9.43 -50.86
N ALA A 550 -27.04 -9.31 -51.13
CA ALA A 550 -26.39 -8.11 -51.59
C ALA A 550 -25.36 -8.55 -52.63
N GLU A 551 -25.62 -8.26 -53.90
CA GLU A 551 -24.86 -8.82 -55.03
C GLU A 551 -23.53 -8.09 -55.26
N ASN A 552 -22.60 -8.74 -55.96
CA ASN A 552 -21.41 -8.08 -56.51
C ASN A 552 -21.83 -7.01 -57.54
N THR A 553 -21.99 -5.76 -57.10
CA THR A 553 -22.15 -4.59 -57.96
C THR A 553 -21.07 -3.56 -57.65
N THR A 554 -20.10 -3.47 -58.55
CA THR A 554 -19.08 -2.42 -58.54
C THR A 554 -19.70 -1.07 -58.90
N GLY A 555 -19.72 -0.13 -57.96
CA GLY A 555 -20.20 1.24 -58.20
C GLY A 555 -19.59 2.23 -57.22
N CYS A 556 -18.73 3.13 -57.71
CA CYS A 556 -18.26 4.29 -56.94
C CYS A 556 -19.38 5.32 -56.82
N TYR A 557 -19.43 6.09 -55.72
CA TYR A 557 -19.60 7.55 -55.77
C TYR A 557 -19.21 8.21 -54.44
N TYR A 558 -18.74 9.46 -54.53
CA TYR A 558 -18.59 10.41 -53.40
C TYR A 558 -20.01 10.91 -52.99
N THR A 559 -20.28 11.70 -51.93
CA THR A 559 -19.52 12.85 -51.38
C THR A 559 -20.11 13.34 -50.04
N HIS A 560 -19.25 13.92 -49.18
CA HIS A 560 -19.44 15.12 -48.32
C HIS A 560 -20.79 15.52 -47.62
N ASN A 561 -20.61 16.11 -46.42
CA ASN A 561 -21.40 17.19 -45.79
C ASN A 561 -22.79 16.85 -45.20
N SER A 562 -23.34 17.60 -44.22
CA SER A 562 -22.77 18.49 -43.18
C SER A 562 -23.87 18.86 -42.15
N CYS A 563 -23.52 19.26 -40.93
CA CYS A 563 -24.49 19.72 -39.93
C CYS A 563 -24.87 21.21 -40.10
N ASP A 564 -26.19 21.50 -40.15
CA ASP A 564 -26.85 22.76 -39.76
C ASP A 564 -28.38 22.63 -40.06
N SER A 565 -29.34 23.35 -39.46
CA SER A 565 -29.38 24.29 -38.33
C SER A 565 -30.84 24.49 -37.85
N GLY A 566 -31.08 25.23 -36.75
CA GLY A 566 -32.22 26.18 -36.69
C GLY A 566 -33.56 25.82 -35.99
N HIS A 567 -33.73 26.33 -34.76
CA HIS A 567 -34.88 27.15 -34.29
C HIS A 567 -36.31 26.59 -33.96
N ARG A 568 -36.67 26.79 -32.67
CA ARG A 568 -37.83 27.56 -32.10
C ARG A 568 -39.25 26.96 -31.89
N LEU A 569 -39.61 26.93 -30.60
CA LEU A 569 -40.82 27.52 -29.92
C LEU A 569 -42.27 27.02 -30.21
N GLY A 570 -43.05 26.92 -29.11
CA GLY A 570 -44.53 26.81 -29.08
C GLY A 570 -45.02 25.48 -28.46
N LEU A 571 -45.40 25.37 -27.18
CA LEU A 571 -46.62 25.87 -26.50
C LEU A 571 -47.93 25.56 -27.24
N PHE A 572 -48.69 24.56 -26.76
CA PHE A 572 -50.04 24.73 -26.17
C PHE A 572 -50.52 23.44 -25.45
N THR A 573 -51.69 23.47 -24.81
CA THR A 573 -52.20 22.47 -23.84
C THR A 573 -53.63 22.01 -24.17
N SER A 574 -54.12 20.96 -23.47
CA SER A 574 -55.55 20.62 -23.22
C SER A 574 -56.40 20.19 -24.44
N SER A 575 -57.46 19.37 -24.32
CA SER A 575 -58.01 18.56 -23.20
C SER A 575 -59.12 17.59 -23.67
N ASP A 576 -59.40 16.56 -22.86
CA ASP A 576 -60.71 15.92 -22.57
C ASP A 576 -61.54 15.13 -23.61
N ASN A 577 -61.92 13.90 -23.18
CA ASN A 577 -63.29 13.38 -22.92
C ASN A 577 -63.89 12.20 -23.72
N HIS A 578 -64.31 11.17 -22.93
CA HIS A 578 -65.46 10.25 -23.13
C HIS A 578 -65.47 9.28 -24.36
N GLN A 579 -66.22 8.15 -24.41
CA GLN A 579 -67.26 7.59 -23.50
C GLN A 579 -67.34 6.03 -23.52
N HIS A 580 -68.31 5.47 -22.77
CA HIS A 580 -68.77 4.07 -22.58
C HIS A 580 -68.84 3.13 -23.83
N TRP A 581 -68.93 1.79 -23.72
CA TRP A 581 -70.10 0.99 -23.25
C TRP A 581 -69.83 -0.48 -22.84
N ASN A 582 -70.82 -1.12 -22.20
CA ASN A 582 -70.82 -2.49 -21.63
C ASN A 582 -71.39 -3.56 -22.60
N GLN A 583 -71.12 -4.86 -22.38
CA GLN A 583 -72.10 -5.86 -21.84
C GLN A 583 -71.69 -7.36 -21.88
N LEU A 584 -72.04 -8.06 -20.77
CA LEU A 584 -72.51 -9.47 -20.62
C LEU A 584 -71.58 -10.69 -20.87
N GLY A 585 -71.88 -11.80 -20.14
CA GLY A 585 -71.27 -13.14 -20.21
C GLY A 585 -72.28 -14.22 -20.67
N PRO A 586 -72.39 -15.47 -20.09
CA PRO A 586 -71.72 -16.01 -18.89
C PRO A 586 -71.27 -17.51 -18.93
N CYS A 587 -70.62 -17.95 -17.83
CA CYS A 587 -70.56 -19.27 -17.15
C CYS A 587 -70.76 -20.64 -17.86
N LEU A 588 -69.90 -21.62 -17.49
CA LEU A 588 -70.30 -22.98 -17.02
C LEU A 588 -69.17 -23.65 -16.17
N SER A 589 -69.40 -24.83 -15.59
CA SER A 589 -68.66 -25.39 -14.43
C SER A 589 -68.37 -26.91 -14.49
N CYS A 590 -67.94 -27.50 -13.35
CA CYS A 590 -67.83 -28.94 -13.00
C CYS A 590 -66.51 -29.68 -13.35
N GLU A 591 -66.00 -30.71 -12.63
CA GLU A 591 -66.12 -31.14 -11.21
C GLU A 591 -65.12 -32.31 -10.89
N ASN A 592 -64.86 -32.63 -9.60
CA ASN A 592 -64.23 -33.88 -9.05
C ASN A 592 -62.72 -34.17 -9.35
N GLY A 593 -61.97 -34.93 -8.53
CA GLY A 593 -62.23 -35.43 -7.16
C GLY A 593 -61.29 -36.59 -6.70
N ALA A 594 -61.07 -36.72 -5.37
CA ALA A 594 -60.52 -37.87 -4.60
C ALA A 594 -59.02 -38.29 -4.77
N ALA A 595 -58.35 -39.00 -3.83
CA ALA A 595 -58.43 -39.11 -2.35
C ALA A 595 -57.30 -40.03 -1.76
N TRP A 596 -56.97 -39.87 -0.46
CA TRP A 596 -56.29 -40.85 0.47
C TRP A 596 -54.87 -41.37 0.11
N HIS A 597 -54.03 -41.93 1.00
CA HIS A 597 -53.85 -42.00 2.48
C HIS A 597 -52.29 -41.99 2.69
N GLY A 598 -51.65 -41.52 3.76
CA GLY A 598 -51.80 -41.87 5.19
C GLY A 598 -50.85 -43.04 5.58
N LEU A 599 -50.20 -43.11 6.76
CA LEU A 599 -49.96 -42.14 7.85
C LEU A 599 -49.00 -42.79 8.91
N GLU A 600 -48.55 -42.02 9.91
CA GLU A 600 -48.07 -42.47 11.25
C GLU A 600 -46.70 -43.22 11.38
N ALA A 601 -45.94 -43.10 12.50
CA ALA A 601 -46.02 -42.19 13.66
C ALA A 601 -44.85 -42.28 14.68
N ARG A 602 -44.59 -41.15 15.39
CA ARG A 602 -44.26 -41.02 16.86
C ARG A 602 -42.92 -41.64 17.36
N THR A 603 -42.31 -41.34 18.52
CA THR A 603 -42.51 -40.48 19.74
C THR A 603 -41.15 -40.48 20.51
N GLU A 604 -40.77 -39.70 21.54
CA GLU A 604 -41.01 -38.36 22.17
C GLU A 604 -40.05 -38.32 23.42
N LEU A 605 -39.72 -37.26 24.20
CA LEU A 605 -39.99 -35.82 24.31
C LEU A 605 -38.93 -35.19 25.28
N LYS A 606 -38.88 -33.83 25.40
CA LYS A 606 -38.39 -33.04 26.57
C LYS A 606 -36.86 -33.03 26.86
N SER A 607 -36.25 -31.99 27.45
CA SER A 607 -36.66 -30.63 27.91
C SER A 607 -35.42 -29.83 28.39
N ALA A 608 -35.37 -28.50 28.52
CA ALA A 608 -36.15 -27.35 27.99
C ALA A 608 -35.44 -26.01 28.42
N GLY A 609 -35.90 -24.86 27.92
CA GLY A 609 -35.43 -23.50 28.27
C GLY A 609 -34.59 -22.84 27.15
N GLU A 610 -34.88 -21.67 26.57
CA GLU A 610 -35.12 -20.30 27.11
C GLU A 610 -33.82 -19.47 27.27
N MET A 611 -33.71 -18.19 26.85
CA MET A 611 -34.62 -17.28 26.09
C MET A 611 -33.83 -16.07 25.47
N TYR A 612 -34.55 -15.13 24.83
CA TYR A 612 -34.16 -13.75 24.44
C TYR A 612 -33.23 -13.47 23.23
N CYS A 613 -33.85 -13.42 22.04
CA CYS A 613 -34.28 -12.19 21.35
C CYS A 613 -33.39 -10.92 21.36
N CYS A 614 -33.23 -10.31 20.17
CA CYS A 614 -33.15 -8.85 20.01
C CYS A 614 -34.10 -8.35 18.90
N GLN A 615 -34.94 -7.38 19.26
CA GLN A 615 -35.73 -6.54 18.34
C GLN A 615 -34.83 -5.32 17.93
N ASN A 616 -35.08 -4.53 16.88
CA ASN A 616 -36.31 -3.79 16.60
C ASN A 616 -36.52 -3.46 15.12
N ALA A 617 -37.80 -3.36 14.76
CA ALA A 617 -38.31 -2.59 13.62
C ALA A 617 -38.86 -1.24 14.17
N ALA A 618 -39.43 -0.28 13.45
CA ALA A 618 -39.60 0.06 12.03
C ALA A 618 -40.09 1.53 11.99
N PHE A 619 -40.12 2.20 10.83
CA PHE A 619 -41.21 3.12 10.48
C PHE A 619 -41.18 3.57 9.01
N LEU A 620 -42.01 2.94 8.16
CA LEU A 620 -42.96 3.59 7.24
C LEU A 620 -43.77 2.49 6.52
N THR A 621 -44.95 2.83 6.00
CA THR A 621 -46.08 1.89 5.89
C THR A 621 -46.74 1.89 4.50
N VAL A 622 -47.52 0.84 4.20
CA VAL A 622 -48.53 0.76 3.10
C VAL A 622 -47.92 0.60 1.68
N LYS A 623 -48.31 -0.38 0.82
CA LYS A 623 -49.33 -1.45 0.89
C LYS A 623 -48.99 -2.65 -0.04
N ARG A 624 -49.58 -3.81 0.28
CA ARG A 624 -50.05 -4.96 -0.55
C ARG A 624 -49.96 -4.88 -2.10
N SER A 625 -49.82 -5.99 -2.86
CA SER A 625 -49.97 -7.44 -2.49
C SER A 625 -49.50 -8.44 -3.58
N ASP A 626 -49.22 -9.66 -3.12
CA ASP A 626 -49.36 -11.00 -3.76
C ASP A 626 -48.45 -11.49 -4.91
N THR A 627 -48.27 -12.82 -4.91
CA THR A 627 -47.37 -13.69 -5.71
C THR A 627 -48.26 -14.71 -6.50
N PRO A 628 -47.82 -15.83 -7.16
CA PRO A 628 -46.48 -16.43 -7.34
C PRO A 628 -46.15 -17.14 -8.71
N ARG A 629 -44.90 -17.66 -8.83
CA ARG A 629 -44.44 -18.91 -9.53
C ARG A 629 -44.47 -19.09 -11.08
N SER A 630 -43.26 -19.17 -11.68
CA SER A 630 -42.57 -20.35 -12.32
C SER A 630 -43.37 -21.63 -12.67
N PRO A 631 -42.99 -22.53 -13.65
CA PRO A 631 -41.59 -22.98 -13.93
C PRO A 631 -41.21 -23.49 -15.37
N SER A 632 -39.96 -24.01 -15.51
CA SER A 632 -39.40 -25.09 -16.41
C SER A 632 -39.79 -25.20 -17.91
N ALA A 633 -38.95 -25.47 -18.93
CA ALA A 633 -37.60 -26.06 -19.15
C ALA A 633 -37.59 -27.46 -19.87
N GLN A 634 -36.49 -27.80 -20.58
CA GLN A 634 -36.15 -29.09 -21.26
C GLN A 634 -36.85 -29.39 -22.63
N THR A 635 -36.27 -30.08 -23.64
CA THR A 635 -34.86 -30.48 -23.96
C THR A 635 -34.67 -30.92 -25.45
N THR A 636 -33.42 -30.76 -25.95
CA THR A 636 -32.68 -31.55 -26.99
C THR A 636 -33.21 -31.80 -28.42
N LEU A 637 -32.35 -31.45 -29.39
CA LEU A 637 -32.23 -31.98 -30.77
C LEU A 637 -31.37 -33.27 -30.82
N GLN A 638 -31.42 -34.02 -31.94
CA GLN A 638 -30.27 -34.79 -32.45
C GLN A 638 -30.42 -35.18 -33.95
N ALA A 639 -29.40 -34.90 -34.78
CA ALA A 639 -28.87 -35.76 -35.88
C ALA A 639 -27.90 -35.02 -36.86
N SER A 640 -26.72 -35.61 -37.09
CA SER A 640 -25.82 -35.65 -38.29
C SER A 640 -25.99 -34.70 -39.52
N ALA A 641 -24.94 -34.30 -40.28
CA ALA A 641 -23.46 -34.40 -40.12
C ALA A 641 -22.65 -33.70 -41.27
N HIS A 642 -21.45 -33.15 -40.94
CA HIS A 642 -20.20 -33.02 -41.75
C HIS A 642 -20.15 -32.29 -43.14
N PRO A 643 -18.96 -31.93 -43.73
CA PRO A 643 -17.59 -31.70 -43.17
C PRO A 643 -16.77 -30.47 -43.71
N HIS A 644 -15.84 -29.94 -42.88
CA HIS A 644 -14.50 -29.33 -43.22
C HIS A 644 -14.38 -28.08 -44.15
N PRO A 645 -13.20 -27.37 -44.28
CA PRO A 645 -11.81 -27.60 -43.76
C PRO A 645 -11.29 -26.54 -42.73
N ALA A 646 -10.40 -26.87 -41.76
CA ALA A 646 -8.90 -26.82 -41.75
C ALA A 646 -8.29 -25.38 -41.76
N SER A 647 -7.20 -25.01 -41.04
CA SER A 647 -6.07 -25.79 -40.46
C SER A 647 -5.63 -25.26 -39.04
N PRO A 648 -4.40 -25.43 -38.49
CA PRO A 648 -4.22 -26.35 -37.36
C PRO A 648 -3.58 -25.79 -36.07
N CYS A 649 -3.84 -26.47 -34.95
CA CYS A 649 -3.01 -26.47 -33.73
C CYS A 649 -2.74 -27.92 -33.32
N VAL A 650 -1.57 -28.21 -32.73
CA VAL A 650 -1.19 -29.56 -32.29
C VAL A 650 -0.75 -29.52 -30.83
N LEU A 651 -1.39 -30.35 -30.01
CA LEU A 651 -0.99 -30.69 -28.65
C LEU A 651 -1.35 -32.17 -28.46
N TRP A 652 -0.42 -32.97 -27.93
CA TRP A 652 -0.59 -34.40 -27.74
C TRP A 652 -0.51 -34.75 -26.25
N SER A 653 -1.39 -35.65 -25.80
CA SER A 653 -1.25 -36.36 -24.53
C SER A 653 -1.78 -37.78 -24.68
N ALA A 654 -1.12 -38.74 -24.05
CA ALA A 654 -1.54 -40.14 -23.98
C ALA A 654 -1.04 -40.74 -22.66
N LEU A 655 -1.95 -41.38 -21.92
CA LEU A 655 -1.68 -42.07 -20.65
C LEU A 655 -1.87 -43.57 -20.84
N ILE A 656 -0.88 -44.38 -20.47
CA ILE A 656 -1.04 -45.83 -20.24
C ILE A 656 -0.19 -46.22 -19.02
N SER A 657 -0.77 -47.07 -18.15
CA SER A 657 -0.15 -47.76 -17.01
C SER A 657 -0.89 -49.11 -16.82
N ASP A 658 -0.35 -50.18 -16.21
CA ASP A 658 0.98 -50.45 -15.66
C ASP A 658 1.27 -51.99 -15.63
N ARG A 659 2.54 -52.38 -15.39
CA ARG A 659 3.06 -53.66 -14.82
C ARG A 659 2.75 -55.07 -15.41
N MET A 660 3.85 -55.69 -15.92
CA MET A 660 4.47 -56.98 -15.50
C MET A 660 3.72 -58.34 -15.65
N PRO A 661 4.40 -59.52 -15.54
CA PRO A 661 5.85 -59.84 -15.41
C PRO A 661 6.41 -60.81 -16.51
N VAL A 662 7.64 -61.32 -16.32
CA VAL A 662 8.44 -62.12 -17.28
C VAL A 662 8.23 -63.65 -17.15
N CYS A 663 8.29 -64.39 -18.27
CA CYS A 663 8.63 -65.83 -18.30
C CYS A 663 9.23 -66.27 -19.66
N TRP A 664 9.94 -67.41 -19.70
CA TRP A 664 10.62 -67.98 -20.89
C TRP A 664 9.70 -68.80 -21.81
N GLY A 665 10.05 -68.88 -23.10
CA GLY A 665 9.48 -69.80 -24.09
C GLY A 665 10.17 -69.67 -25.47
N ALA A 666 10.24 -70.75 -26.26
CA ALA A 666 11.00 -70.79 -27.53
C ALA A 666 10.23 -71.42 -28.70
N CYS A 667 10.75 -71.21 -29.93
CA CYS A 667 10.20 -71.66 -31.23
C CYS A 667 8.90 -70.91 -31.66
N VAL A 668 8.53 -70.75 -32.94
CA VAL A 668 8.96 -71.37 -34.22
C VAL A 668 9.26 -70.27 -35.28
N SER A 669 9.89 -70.65 -36.40
CA SER A 669 10.27 -69.80 -37.55
C SER A 669 9.13 -69.63 -38.60
N PRO A 670 9.34 -69.18 -39.87
CA PRO A 670 8.75 -67.91 -40.31
C PRO A 670 7.80 -67.99 -41.52
N SER A 671 7.05 -66.91 -41.79
CA SER A 671 6.36 -66.71 -43.08
C SER A 671 6.33 -65.26 -43.54
N GLN A 672 6.75 -65.06 -44.79
CA GLN A 672 6.41 -63.92 -45.66
C GLN A 672 4.87 -63.81 -45.80
N SER A 673 4.24 -62.68 -46.17
CA SER A 673 4.70 -61.36 -46.64
C SER A 673 3.54 -60.35 -46.54
N VAL A 674 3.83 -59.05 -46.49
CA VAL A 674 3.31 -58.03 -47.41
C VAL A 674 4.12 -56.75 -47.20
N PHE A 675 4.82 -56.28 -48.25
CA PHE A 675 5.44 -54.95 -48.27
C PHE A 675 4.42 -53.98 -48.87
N GLY A 676 4.05 -52.93 -48.15
CA GLY A 676 3.06 -51.97 -48.64
C GLY A 676 2.77 -50.81 -47.68
N GLN A 677 3.34 -49.64 -47.97
CA GLN A 677 2.86 -48.32 -47.54
C GLN A 677 2.76 -48.04 -46.02
N TRP A 678 3.79 -48.39 -45.24
CA TRP A 678 4.05 -47.78 -43.92
C TRP A 678 5.55 -47.52 -43.76
N SER A 679 6.06 -46.47 -44.41
CA SER A 679 7.49 -46.09 -44.37
C SER A 679 7.75 -44.58 -44.34
N GLU A 680 6.72 -43.77 -44.06
CA GLU A 680 6.84 -42.33 -43.83
C GLU A 680 6.09 -42.01 -42.53
N LEU A 681 6.77 -41.35 -41.56
CA LEU A 681 6.38 -41.08 -40.16
C LEU A 681 6.88 -42.05 -39.07
N THR A 682 8.21 -42.24 -38.94
CA THR A 682 8.91 -42.39 -37.62
C THR A 682 10.45 -42.38 -37.80
N ALA A 683 10.98 -41.32 -38.40
CA ALA A 683 12.42 -41.13 -38.54
C ALA A 683 12.80 -39.64 -38.49
N VAL A 684 12.61 -39.00 -37.32
CA VAL A 684 13.41 -37.80 -37.00
C VAL A 684 14.85 -38.28 -36.94
N THR A 685 15.69 -37.82 -37.86
CA THR A 685 17.06 -38.29 -37.94
C THR A 685 17.84 -37.83 -36.71
N MET A 686 18.81 -38.62 -36.24
CA MET A 686 19.71 -38.14 -35.19
C MET A 686 20.41 -36.83 -35.61
N SER A 687 20.67 -36.66 -36.92
CA SER A 687 21.19 -35.41 -37.50
C SER A 687 20.31 -34.20 -37.22
N GLU A 688 19.00 -34.26 -37.45
CA GLU A 688 18.09 -33.13 -37.17
C GLU A 688 18.00 -32.83 -35.67
N LEU A 689 17.96 -33.88 -34.84
CA LEU A 689 17.88 -33.74 -33.38
C LEU A 689 19.18 -33.16 -32.79
N GLU A 690 20.32 -33.52 -33.36
CA GLU A 690 21.64 -32.95 -33.04
C GLU A 690 21.80 -31.51 -33.55
N GLN A 691 21.28 -31.20 -34.75
CA GLN A 691 21.25 -29.86 -35.32
C GLN A 691 20.37 -28.90 -34.50
N LEU A 692 19.18 -29.34 -34.09
CA LEU A 692 18.29 -28.58 -33.19
C LEU A 692 18.91 -28.39 -31.79
N ARG A 693 19.71 -29.34 -31.30
CA ARG A 693 20.50 -29.17 -30.06
C ARG A 693 21.57 -28.11 -30.23
N GLN A 694 22.33 -28.13 -31.33
CA GLN A 694 23.34 -27.12 -31.64
C GLN A 694 22.72 -25.72 -31.80
N GLU A 695 21.57 -25.60 -32.47
CA GLU A 695 20.83 -24.34 -32.59
C GLU A 695 20.33 -23.85 -31.23
N ALA A 696 19.74 -24.71 -30.40
CA ALA A 696 19.29 -24.37 -29.05
C ALA A 696 20.47 -23.96 -28.13
N GLU A 697 21.64 -24.57 -28.28
CA GLU A 697 22.85 -24.21 -27.55
C GLU A 697 23.48 -22.90 -28.05
N GLN A 698 23.45 -22.66 -29.36
CA GLN A 698 23.84 -21.38 -29.95
C GLN A 698 22.91 -20.24 -29.47
N LEU A 699 21.59 -20.46 -29.43
CA LEU A 699 20.61 -19.52 -28.89
C LEU A 699 20.81 -19.28 -27.39
N ARG A 700 21.09 -20.32 -26.59
CA ARG A 700 21.45 -20.18 -25.16
C ARG A 700 22.69 -19.31 -24.96
N ASN A 701 23.72 -19.48 -25.80
CA ASN A 701 24.92 -18.65 -25.75
C ASN A 701 24.63 -17.20 -26.19
N GLN A 702 23.86 -16.98 -27.25
CA GLN A 702 23.42 -15.64 -27.66
C GLN A 702 22.63 -14.92 -26.55
N ILE A 703 21.70 -15.62 -25.88
CA ILE A 703 20.94 -15.06 -24.75
C ILE A 703 21.86 -14.75 -23.57
N ARG A 704 22.82 -15.62 -23.26
CA ARG A 704 23.83 -15.41 -22.20
C ARG A 704 24.70 -14.18 -22.47
N ASP A 705 25.15 -14.00 -23.71
CA ASP A 705 26.03 -12.88 -24.06
C ASP A 705 25.23 -11.57 -24.26
N ALA A 706 23.98 -11.63 -24.69
CA ALA A 706 23.06 -10.48 -24.67
C ALA A 706 22.80 -10.00 -23.23
N ARG A 707 22.56 -10.91 -22.27
CA ARG A 707 22.42 -10.56 -20.84
C ARG A 707 23.67 -9.86 -20.30
N LYS A 708 24.86 -10.39 -20.58
CA LYS A 708 26.14 -9.74 -20.22
C LYS A 708 26.27 -8.34 -20.84
N ALA A 709 25.91 -8.18 -22.11
CA ALA A 709 25.97 -6.90 -22.82
C ALA A 709 24.99 -5.86 -22.28
N CYS A 710 23.91 -6.29 -21.61
CA CYS A 710 22.97 -5.42 -20.91
C CYS A 710 23.38 -5.09 -19.45
N SER A 711 24.47 -5.67 -18.92
CA SER A 711 24.94 -5.37 -17.56
C SER A 711 25.70 -4.04 -17.54
N ASP A 712 25.07 -3.00 -16.99
CA ASP A 712 25.61 -1.64 -16.89
C ASP A 712 26.70 -1.52 -15.81
N SER A 713 26.59 -2.31 -14.74
CA SER A 713 27.58 -2.40 -13.67
C SER A 713 27.53 -3.79 -12.99
N THR A 714 28.29 -3.93 -11.90
CA THR A 714 28.31 -5.11 -11.03
C THR A 714 28.08 -4.70 -9.58
N LEU A 715 27.55 -5.59 -8.74
CA LEU A 715 27.27 -5.27 -7.33
C LEU A 715 28.53 -4.81 -6.57
N SER A 716 29.70 -5.39 -6.88
CA SER A 716 30.99 -4.98 -6.32
C SER A 716 31.41 -3.55 -6.70
N GLN A 717 31.15 -3.12 -7.94
CA GLN A 717 31.42 -1.74 -8.39
C GLN A 717 30.47 -0.74 -7.73
N ILE A 718 29.16 -1.04 -7.68
CA ILE A 718 28.15 -0.17 -7.06
C ILE A 718 28.43 0.01 -5.57
N THR A 719 28.83 -1.06 -4.88
CA THR A 719 29.08 -1.07 -3.43
C THR A 719 30.52 -0.65 -3.06
N ALA A 720 31.35 -0.27 -4.02
CA ALA A 720 32.78 0.04 -3.79
C ALA A 720 32.97 1.09 -2.67
N GLY A 721 32.16 2.16 -2.68
CA GLY A 721 32.19 3.23 -1.69
C GLY A 721 31.47 2.97 -0.36
N LEU A 722 30.92 1.78 -0.13
CA LEU A 722 30.34 1.39 1.16
C LEU A 722 31.40 0.79 2.08
N ASP A 723 31.25 0.99 3.40
CA ASP A 723 32.06 0.29 4.40
C ASP A 723 31.76 -1.22 4.42
N SER A 724 32.81 -2.03 4.56
CA SER A 724 32.75 -3.47 4.84
C SER A 724 32.13 -3.73 6.22
N VAL A 725 31.30 -4.77 6.37
CA VAL A 725 30.88 -5.18 7.72
C VAL A 725 32.10 -5.68 8.51
N GLY A 726 32.41 -5.00 9.62
CA GLY A 726 33.51 -5.37 10.52
C GLY A 726 33.35 -6.78 11.10
N ARG A 727 34.48 -7.43 11.42
CA ARG A 727 34.55 -8.87 11.76
C ARG A 727 33.51 -9.30 12.81
N ILE A 728 32.56 -10.14 12.39
CA ILE A 728 31.46 -10.64 13.21
C ILE A 728 31.95 -11.77 14.12
N GLN A 729 31.53 -11.72 15.38
CA GLN A 729 31.78 -12.73 16.41
C GLN A 729 30.52 -13.01 17.26
N MET A 730 29.50 -13.63 16.66
CA MET A 730 28.38 -14.20 17.42
C MET A 730 28.92 -15.35 18.30
N ARG A 731 28.33 -15.56 19.49
CA ARG A 731 28.76 -16.64 20.39
C ARG A 731 27.65 -17.66 20.57
N THR A 732 27.98 -18.95 20.73
CA THR A 732 26.99 -19.95 21.14
C THR A 732 26.45 -19.54 22.51
N ARG A 733 25.19 -19.08 22.56
CA ARG A 733 24.50 -18.75 23.81
C ARG A 733 23.93 -19.98 24.49
N ARG A 734 23.45 -20.94 23.69
CA ARG A 734 22.73 -22.13 24.15
C ARG A 734 23.02 -23.31 23.22
N THR A 735 23.00 -24.51 23.78
CA THR A 735 23.09 -25.77 23.04
C THR A 735 21.91 -26.66 23.43
N LEU A 736 21.04 -26.95 22.47
CA LEU A 736 19.88 -27.82 22.67
C LEU A 736 20.34 -29.28 22.58
N ARG A 737 20.10 -30.06 23.64
CA ARG A 737 20.58 -31.45 23.78
C ARG A 737 19.42 -32.42 23.90
N GLY A 738 19.28 -33.38 22.99
CA GLY A 738 18.17 -34.33 23.09
C GLY A 738 17.84 -35.23 21.92
N HIS A 739 18.31 -34.93 20.71
CA HIS A 739 18.37 -35.94 19.66
C HIS A 739 19.51 -36.91 19.97
N LEU A 740 19.37 -38.17 19.52
CA LEU A 740 20.33 -39.24 19.75
C LEU A 740 21.13 -39.65 18.49
N ALA A 741 20.90 -38.96 17.38
CA ALA A 741 21.55 -39.20 16.08
C ALA A 741 21.63 -37.89 15.28
N LYS A 742 22.02 -37.96 14.00
CA LYS A 742 22.22 -36.79 13.13
C LYS A 742 20.96 -35.94 13.02
N ILE A 743 21.08 -34.62 13.16
CA ILE A 743 19.99 -33.69 12.85
C ILE A 743 20.04 -33.39 11.35
N TYR A 744 18.88 -33.34 10.68
CA TYR A 744 18.78 -33.04 9.24
C TYR A 744 18.13 -31.69 8.97
N ALA A 745 17.01 -31.40 9.63
CA ALA A 745 16.29 -30.14 9.45
C ALA A 745 15.91 -29.46 10.77
N MET A 746 15.67 -28.17 10.66
CA MET A 746 15.12 -27.31 11.70
C MET A 746 14.24 -26.23 11.06
N HIS A 747 13.28 -25.69 11.82
CA HIS A 747 12.45 -24.56 11.39
C HIS A 747 11.99 -23.75 12.61
N TRP A 748 12.07 -22.42 12.53
CA TRP A 748 11.53 -21.53 13.56
C TRP A 748 10.00 -21.45 13.49
N GLY A 749 9.36 -21.24 14.63
CA GLY A 749 7.99 -20.73 14.69
C GLY A 749 7.96 -19.22 14.51
N SER A 750 6.82 -18.70 14.06
CA SER A 750 6.56 -17.27 13.86
C SER A 750 6.75 -16.41 15.12
N ASP A 751 6.75 -17.04 16.30
CA ASP A 751 6.93 -16.39 17.61
C ASP A 751 8.41 -16.09 17.95
N SER A 752 9.36 -16.44 17.08
CA SER A 752 10.82 -16.34 17.29
C SER A 752 11.37 -17.10 18.50
N ARG A 753 10.53 -17.90 19.18
CA ARG A 753 10.88 -18.57 20.43
C ARG A 753 10.84 -20.09 20.28
N LEU A 754 9.80 -20.62 19.66
CA LEU A 754 9.66 -22.05 19.41
C LEU A 754 10.46 -22.47 18.17
N LEU A 755 11.14 -23.61 18.27
CA LEU A 755 11.91 -24.21 17.20
C LEU A 755 11.51 -25.67 17.05
N VAL A 756 11.24 -26.13 15.83
CA VAL A 756 11.11 -27.56 15.52
C VAL A 756 12.41 -28.09 14.90
N SER A 757 12.79 -29.33 15.23
CA SER A 757 13.91 -30.04 14.58
C SER A 757 13.59 -31.51 14.32
N ALA A 758 14.13 -32.03 13.21
CA ALA A 758 14.03 -33.43 12.77
C ALA A 758 15.41 -34.10 12.64
N SER A 759 15.45 -35.39 12.95
CA SER A 759 16.69 -36.14 13.17
C SER A 759 16.55 -37.60 12.77
N GLN A 760 17.70 -38.22 12.48
CA GLN A 760 17.86 -39.66 12.22
C GLN A 760 17.44 -40.56 13.41
N ASP A 761 17.16 -39.99 14.59
CA ASP A 761 16.66 -40.74 15.75
C ASP A 761 15.13 -40.96 15.74
N GLY A 762 14.46 -40.68 14.63
CA GLY A 762 13.02 -40.91 14.43
C GLY A 762 12.14 -40.04 15.31
N LYS A 763 12.59 -38.82 15.62
CA LYS A 763 11.85 -37.86 16.44
C LYS A 763 11.83 -36.49 15.82
N LEU A 764 10.70 -35.82 16.01
CA LEU A 764 10.55 -34.39 15.83
C LEU A 764 10.45 -33.76 17.22
N ILE A 765 11.39 -32.88 17.56
CA ILE A 765 11.42 -32.21 18.87
C ILE A 765 11.06 -30.75 18.69
N ILE A 766 10.16 -30.26 19.54
CA ILE A 766 9.81 -28.84 19.63
C ILE A 766 10.47 -28.29 20.88
N TRP A 767 11.27 -27.24 20.70
CA TRP A 767 12.08 -26.60 21.73
C TRP A 767 11.56 -25.21 22.04
N ASP A 768 11.61 -24.82 23.31
CA ASP A 768 11.63 -23.42 23.71
C ASP A 768 13.10 -22.95 23.69
N SER A 769 13.47 -22.15 22.70
CA SER A 769 14.85 -21.68 22.51
C SER A 769 15.36 -20.85 23.69
N TYR A 770 14.48 -20.19 24.45
CA TYR A 770 14.84 -19.32 25.57
C TYR A 770 15.09 -20.11 26.87
N THR A 771 14.43 -21.24 27.08
CA THR A 771 14.64 -22.09 28.27
C THR A 771 15.47 -23.34 27.97
N THR A 772 15.69 -23.69 26.70
CA THR A 772 16.25 -24.96 26.20
C THR A 772 15.39 -26.20 26.51
N ASN A 773 14.17 -26.00 27.02
CA ASN A 773 13.24 -27.08 27.32
C ASN A 773 12.66 -27.72 26.05
N LYS A 774 12.36 -29.01 26.15
CA LYS A 774 11.61 -29.77 25.14
C LYS A 774 10.13 -29.63 25.46
N MET A 775 9.39 -28.90 24.63
CA MET A 775 7.94 -28.72 24.77
C MET A 775 7.20 -29.99 24.33
N HIS A 776 7.62 -30.57 23.21
CA HIS A 776 7.13 -31.84 22.69
C HIS A 776 8.29 -32.66 22.12
N ALA A 777 8.21 -33.99 22.23
CA ALA A 777 9.09 -34.93 21.57
C ALA A 777 8.22 -36.00 20.89
N ILE A 778 8.01 -35.84 19.59
CA ILE A 778 7.03 -36.60 18.81
C ILE A 778 7.78 -37.77 18.13
N PRO A 779 7.47 -39.04 18.48
CA PRO A 779 8.03 -40.19 17.78
C PRO A 779 7.40 -40.32 16.39
N LEU A 780 8.24 -40.58 15.39
CA LEU A 780 7.89 -40.67 13.97
C LEU A 780 7.91 -42.13 13.51
N ARG A 781 7.25 -42.44 12.38
CA ARG A 781 7.23 -43.81 11.83
C ARG A 781 8.56 -44.20 11.17
N SER A 782 9.19 -43.25 10.47
CA SER A 782 10.53 -43.40 9.91
C SER A 782 11.59 -42.83 10.85
N SER A 783 12.77 -43.45 10.86
CA SER A 783 13.95 -42.89 11.50
C SER A 783 14.59 -41.79 10.66
N TRP A 784 14.50 -41.86 9.33
CA TRP A 784 15.15 -40.93 8.40
C TRP A 784 14.19 -39.83 7.95
N VAL A 785 14.08 -38.79 8.78
CA VAL A 785 13.23 -37.62 8.53
C VAL A 785 14.12 -36.43 8.17
N MET A 786 14.01 -36.00 6.92
CA MET A 786 14.94 -35.08 6.27
C MET A 786 14.45 -33.62 6.35
N THR A 787 13.13 -33.41 6.48
CA THR A 787 12.53 -32.08 6.61
C THR A 787 11.59 -31.96 7.80
N CYS A 788 11.49 -30.75 8.34
CA CYS A 788 10.41 -30.32 9.22
C CYS A 788 10.02 -28.85 8.93
N ALA A 789 8.76 -28.51 9.21
CA ALA A 789 8.24 -27.15 9.12
C ALA A 789 7.30 -26.83 10.30
N TYR A 790 7.23 -25.55 10.64
CA TYR A 790 6.23 -25.00 11.57
C TYR A 790 5.16 -24.25 10.76
N ALA A 791 3.87 -24.45 11.09
CA ALA A 791 2.80 -23.68 10.46
C ALA A 791 2.76 -22.22 10.99
N PRO A 792 2.38 -21.22 10.18
CA PRO A 792 2.45 -19.80 10.56
C PRO A 792 1.68 -19.43 11.84
N SER A 793 0.63 -20.17 12.18
CA SER A 793 -0.18 -19.98 13.39
C SER A 793 0.45 -20.54 14.68
N GLY A 794 1.50 -21.34 14.59
CA GLY A 794 2.03 -22.15 15.69
C GLY A 794 1.19 -23.40 16.03
N ASN A 795 0.10 -23.70 15.32
CA ASN A 795 -0.82 -24.80 15.65
C ASN A 795 -0.36 -26.20 15.20
N TYR A 796 0.43 -26.25 14.13
CA TYR A 796 0.81 -27.50 13.46
C TYR A 796 2.32 -27.54 13.16
N VAL A 797 2.85 -28.75 13.07
CA VAL A 797 4.17 -29.04 12.52
C VAL A 797 4.07 -30.16 11.49
N ALA A 798 4.88 -30.08 10.45
CA ALA A 798 4.97 -31.09 9.39
C ALA A 798 6.38 -31.69 9.34
N CYS A 799 6.50 -32.92 8.84
CA CYS A 799 7.78 -33.55 8.53
C CYS A 799 7.65 -34.67 7.49
N GLY A 800 8.79 -35.14 6.97
CA GLY A 800 8.88 -36.37 6.17
C GLY A 800 10.32 -36.66 5.76
N GLY A 801 10.56 -37.78 5.08
CA GLY A 801 11.86 -38.14 4.53
C GLY A 801 11.79 -39.37 3.64
N LEU A 802 12.54 -40.42 3.99
CA LEU A 802 12.60 -41.68 3.22
C LEU A 802 11.31 -42.54 3.28
N ASP A 803 10.25 -42.05 3.92
CA ASP A 803 8.91 -42.62 3.93
C ASP A 803 7.99 -42.05 2.82
N ASN A 804 8.48 -41.08 2.03
CA ASN A 804 7.79 -40.46 0.89
C ASN A 804 6.44 -39.79 1.23
N ILE A 805 6.16 -39.55 2.52
CA ILE A 805 4.88 -39.04 3.03
C ILE A 805 5.14 -37.77 3.85
N CYS A 806 4.44 -36.68 3.53
CA CYS A 806 4.42 -35.52 4.43
C CYS A 806 3.39 -35.77 5.54
N SER A 807 3.86 -35.89 6.78
CA SER A 807 3.05 -36.14 7.98
C SER A 807 2.86 -34.87 8.78
N ILE A 808 1.61 -34.54 9.13
CA ILE A 808 1.22 -33.30 9.81
C ILE A 808 0.65 -33.61 11.20
N TYR A 809 1.12 -32.89 12.22
CA TYR A 809 0.79 -33.11 13.63
C TYR A 809 0.19 -31.84 14.25
N SER A 810 -0.82 -31.99 15.12
CA SER A 810 -1.49 -30.85 15.79
C SER A 810 -1.09 -30.70 17.25
N LEU A 811 -0.66 -29.49 17.61
CA LEU A 811 -0.16 -29.14 18.93
C LEU A 811 -1.27 -28.69 19.91
N LYS A 812 -2.54 -28.62 19.46
CA LYS A 812 -3.69 -28.16 20.26
C LYS A 812 -4.13 -29.13 21.37
N THR A 813 -3.45 -30.26 21.57
CA THR A 813 -3.88 -31.34 22.47
C THR A 813 -3.38 -31.15 23.90
N ARG A 814 -4.30 -30.88 24.85
CA ARG A 814 -4.01 -30.68 26.28
C ARG A 814 -3.41 -31.91 27.01
N GLU A 815 -3.43 -33.08 26.40
CA GLU A 815 -3.03 -34.36 27.01
C GLU A 815 -1.58 -34.78 26.67
N GLY A 816 -0.80 -33.91 26.03
CA GLY A 816 0.63 -34.14 25.72
C GLY A 816 0.91 -35.15 24.59
N ASN A 817 0.03 -36.12 24.38
CA ASN A 817 0.07 -37.07 23.27
C ASN A 817 -0.33 -36.40 21.94
N VAL A 818 0.62 -35.70 21.32
CA VAL A 818 0.48 -35.16 19.96
C VAL A 818 0.24 -36.30 18.98
N ARG A 819 -0.84 -36.19 18.18
CA ARG A 819 -1.22 -37.19 17.17
C ARG A 819 -1.03 -36.64 15.75
N VAL A 820 -0.84 -37.56 14.80
CA VAL A 820 -0.94 -37.27 13.37
C VAL A 820 -2.36 -36.80 13.07
N THR A 821 -2.47 -35.69 12.35
CA THR A 821 -3.72 -35.04 11.90
C THR A 821 -4.01 -35.39 10.44
N ARG A 822 -2.98 -35.42 9.61
CA ARG A 822 -3.05 -35.79 8.19
C ARG A 822 -1.73 -36.41 7.73
N GLU A 823 -1.83 -37.32 6.77
CA GLU A 823 -0.71 -37.91 6.04
C GLU A 823 -0.96 -37.63 4.56
N LEU A 824 0.07 -37.17 3.85
CA LEU A 824 0.00 -36.74 2.46
C LEU A 824 0.90 -37.66 1.60
N PRO A 825 0.36 -38.79 1.11
CA PRO A 825 1.07 -39.70 0.21
C PRO A 825 0.89 -39.29 -1.26
N GLY A 826 1.97 -39.31 -2.04
CA GLY A 826 1.91 -39.17 -3.50
C GLY A 826 3.24 -38.82 -4.17
N HIS A 827 4.22 -38.34 -3.41
CA HIS A 827 5.61 -38.38 -3.86
C HIS A 827 6.08 -39.83 -4.03
N THR A 828 6.91 -40.06 -5.04
CA THR A 828 7.48 -41.38 -5.37
C THR A 828 8.95 -41.51 -4.95
N GLY A 829 9.60 -40.37 -4.70
CA GLY A 829 10.92 -40.25 -4.07
C GLY A 829 10.83 -39.74 -2.62
N TYR A 830 11.99 -39.59 -1.98
CA TYR A 830 12.08 -39.09 -0.61
C TYR A 830 11.68 -37.63 -0.51
N LEU A 831 11.02 -37.24 0.60
CA LEU A 831 10.68 -35.85 0.86
C LEU A 831 11.91 -35.08 1.36
N SER A 832 12.38 -34.09 0.58
CA SER A 832 13.60 -33.33 0.87
C SER A 832 13.32 -32.06 1.70
N CYS A 833 12.26 -31.33 1.37
CA CYS A 833 11.87 -30.10 2.06
C CYS A 833 10.34 -29.93 2.06
N CYS A 834 9.82 -29.21 3.06
CA CYS A 834 8.42 -28.81 3.14
C CYS A 834 8.28 -27.44 3.82
N ARG A 835 7.30 -26.62 3.41
CA ARG A 835 6.95 -25.34 4.05
C ARG A 835 5.45 -25.09 3.94
N PHE A 836 4.82 -24.67 5.04
CA PHE A 836 3.42 -24.26 5.04
C PHE A 836 3.24 -22.91 4.34
N LEU A 837 2.16 -22.75 3.58
CA LEU A 837 1.67 -21.43 3.15
C LEU A 837 0.79 -20.81 4.24
N ASP A 838 -0.11 -21.62 4.80
CA ASP A 838 -1.00 -21.29 5.91
C ASP A 838 -1.34 -22.56 6.73
N ASP A 839 -2.39 -22.56 7.54
CA ASP A 839 -2.82 -23.72 8.33
C ASP A 839 -3.51 -24.82 7.48
N ASN A 840 -3.86 -24.53 6.23
CA ASN A 840 -4.64 -25.37 5.32
C ASN A 840 -3.83 -25.85 4.09
N GLN A 841 -2.72 -25.20 3.73
CA GLN A 841 -1.90 -25.54 2.56
C GLN A 841 -0.41 -25.69 2.89
N ILE A 842 0.21 -26.73 2.32
CA ILE A 842 1.65 -27.01 2.45
C ILE A 842 2.30 -27.33 1.11
N LEU A 843 3.48 -26.75 0.88
CA LEU A 843 4.33 -27.01 -0.27
C LEU A 843 5.44 -28.00 0.11
N THR A 844 5.82 -28.86 -0.83
CA THR A 844 6.76 -29.97 -0.66
C THR A 844 7.69 -30.11 -1.86
N SER A 845 8.90 -30.65 -1.65
CA SER A 845 9.86 -31.02 -2.71
C SER A 845 10.42 -32.42 -2.47
N SER A 846 10.79 -33.12 -3.55
CA SER A 846 11.11 -34.55 -3.51
C SER A 846 12.26 -34.96 -4.44
N GLY A 847 12.87 -36.09 -4.11
CA GLY A 847 13.80 -36.84 -4.99
C GLY A 847 13.14 -37.40 -6.27
N ASP A 848 11.82 -37.31 -6.43
CA ASP A 848 11.14 -37.62 -7.71
C ASP A 848 11.19 -36.48 -8.75
N THR A 849 12.09 -35.50 -8.55
CA THR A 849 12.27 -34.30 -9.40
C THR A 849 11.10 -33.31 -9.39
N THR A 850 10.06 -33.52 -8.57
CA THR A 850 8.89 -32.65 -8.49
C THR A 850 8.79 -31.85 -7.19
N CYS A 851 8.01 -30.77 -7.24
CA CYS A 851 7.41 -30.16 -6.05
C CYS A 851 5.89 -30.33 -6.10
N ALA A 852 5.24 -30.43 -4.94
CA ALA A 852 3.79 -30.58 -4.84
C ALA A 852 3.19 -29.61 -3.81
N LEU A 853 2.06 -29.00 -4.18
CA LEU A 853 1.18 -28.25 -3.28
C LEU A 853 0.06 -29.18 -2.81
N TRP A 854 -0.20 -29.18 -1.51
CA TRP A 854 -1.19 -30.03 -0.86
C TRP A 854 -2.22 -29.20 -0.12
N ASP A 855 -3.48 -29.64 -0.21
CA ASP A 855 -4.55 -29.19 0.68
C ASP A 855 -4.63 -30.14 1.89
N ILE A 856 -4.47 -29.58 3.09
CA ILE A 856 -4.35 -30.31 4.36
C ILE A 856 -5.72 -30.78 4.85
N GLU A 857 -6.80 -30.06 4.53
CA GLU A 857 -8.15 -30.42 4.97
C GLU A 857 -8.64 -31.67 4.23
N THR A 858 -8.54 -31.69 2.90
CA THR A 858 -8.90 -32.82 2.04
C THR A 858 -7.84 -33.93 2.01
N GLY A 859 -6.57 -33.58 2.26
CA GLY A 859 -5.43 -34.48 2.11
C GLY A 859 -5.01 -34.74 0.65
N GLN A 860 -5.45 -33.90 -0.30
CA GLN A 860 -5.21 -34.09 -1.73
C GLN A 860 -4.07 -33.21 -2.27
N GLN A 861 -3.40 -33.71 -3.31
CA GLN A 861 -2.40 -32.97 -4.08
C GLN A 861 -3.12 -31.99 -5.02
N ALA A 862 -3.05 -30.70 -4.71
CA ALA A 862 -3.75 -29.64 -5.42
C ALA A 862 -3.04 -29.23 -6.73
N THR A 863 -1.70 -29.18 -6.71
CA THR A 863 -0.87 -28.79 -7.87
C THR A 863 0.46 -29.53 -7.84
N THR A 864 0.96 -29.92 -9.02
CA THR A 864 2.30 -30.53 -9.18
C THR A 864 3.16 -29.66 -10.09
N PHE A 865 4.34 -29.28 -9.61
CA PHE A 865 5.32 -28.47 -10.33
C PHE A 865 6.39 -29.41 -10.90
N THR A 866 6.48 -29.48 -12.23
CA THR A 866 7.39 -30.36 -12.97
C THR A 866 8.30 -29.53 -13.87
N GLY A 867 9.57 -29.93 -14.02
CA GLY A 867 10.54 -29.20 -14.85
C GLY A 867 11.95 -29.03 -14.27
N HIS A 868 12.23 -29.59 -13.09
CA HIS A 868 13.57 -30.05 -12.74
C HIS A 868 13.87 -31.39 -13.42
N THR A 869 15.16 -31.74 -13.50
CA THR A 869 15.67 -32.95 -14.15
C THR A 869 16.53 -33.84 -13.24
N GLY A 870 16.71 -33.43 -11.98
CA GLY A 870 17.29 -34.19 -10.89
C GLY A 870 16.55 -33.88 -9.59
N ASP A 871 16.89 -34.61 -8.53
CA ASP A 871 16.28 -34.55 -7.20
C ASP A 871 16.20 -33.09 -6.69
N VAL A 872 15.00 -32.64 -6.28
CA VAL A 872 14.83 -31.29 -5.74
C VAL A 872 15.20 -31.33 -4.26
N MET A 873 16.24 -30.61 -3.86
CA MET A 873 16.84 -30.74 -2.52
C MET A 873 16.30 -29.71 -1.51
N SER A 874 15.96 -28.50 -1.96
CA SER A 874 15.46 -27.44 -1.10
C SER A 874 14.42 -26.58 -1.80
N LEU A 875 13.47 -26.06 -1.01
CA LEU A 875 12.50 -25.05 -1.42
C LEU A 875 12.47 -23.88 -0.42
N SER A 876 12.21 -22.68 -0.91
CA SER A 876 11.94 -21.48 -0.09
C SER A 876 10.75 -20.72 -0.67
N LEU A 877 9.81 -20.33 0.20
CA LEU A 877 8.68 -19.47 -0.15
C LEU A 877 9.13 -18.00 -0.25
N SER A 878 8.45 -17.22 -1.10
CA SER A 878 8.60 -15.76 -1.08
C SER A 878 7.93 -15.14 0.16
N PRO A 879 8.39 -13.98 0.67
CA PRO A 879 7.77 -13.30 1.82
C PRO A 879 6.29 -12.93 1.62
N ASP A 880 5.80 -12.91 0.39
CA ASP A 880 4.40 -12.63 0.03
C ASP A 880 3.55 -13.89 -0.23
N TYR A 881 4.14 -15.08 -0.06
CA TYR A 881 3.51 -16.40 -0.23
C TYR A 881 2.86 -16.69 -1.59
N LYS A 882 3.20 -15.94 -2.65
CA LYS A 882 2.67 -16.17 -4.02
C LYS A 882 3.59 -16.99 -4.92
N THR A 883 4.88 -17.05 -4.59
CA THR A 883 5.90 -17.75 -5.37
C THR A 883 6.81 -18.59 -4.48
N PHE A 884 7.55 -19.51 -5.07
CA PHE A 884 8.63 -20.20 -4.39
C PHE A 884 9.83 -20.41 -5.32
N VAL A 885 11.01 -20.54 -4.74
CA VAL A 885 12.21 -21.02 -5.43
C VAL A 885 12.53 -22.44 -4.98
N SER A 886 12.99 -23.26 -5.92
CA SER A 886 13.55 -24.60 -5.66
C SER A 886 14.99 -24.68 -6.17
N GLY A 887 15.82 -25.50 -5.51
CA GLY A 887 17.16 -25.90 -5.96
C GLY A 887 17.28 -27.42 -6.01
N ALA A 888 18.02 -27.93 -6.99
CA ALA A 888 18.06 -29.36 -7.30
C ALA A 888 19.46 -29.86 -7.73
N CYS A 889 19.57 -31.18 -7.83
CA CYS A 889 20.72 -31.92 -8.39
C CYS A 889 20.84 -31.82 -9.92
N ASP A 890 20.17 -30.85 -10.57
CA ASP A 890 20.42 -30.48 -11.97
C ASP A 890 21.25 -29.19 -12.12
N ALA A 891 21.88 -28.75 -11.03
CA ALA A 891 22.64 -27.50 -10.91
C ALA A 891 21.86 -26.22 -11.29
N THR A 892 20.52 -26.30 -11.36
CA THR A 892 19.63 -25.16 -11.59
C THR A 892 18.77 -24.85 -10.38
N SER A 893 18.37 -23.59 -10.27
CA SER A 893 17.34 -23.15 -9.33
C SER A 893 16.20 -22.46 -10.09
N LYS A 894 14.95 -22.73 -9.74
CA LYS A 894 13.77 -22.33 -10.53
C LYS A 894 12.79 -21.52 -9.68
N LEU A 895 12.20 -20.48 -10.26
CA LEU A 895 11.11 -19.71 -9.67
C LEU A 895 9.76 -20.21 -10.21
N TRP A 896 8.79 -20.42 -9.33
CA TRP A 896 7.45 -20.91 -9.66
C TRP A 896 6.39 -19.97 -9.12
N ASP A 897 5.31 -19.76 -9.88
CA ASP A 897 4.07 -19.15 -9.35
C ASP A 897 3.16 -20.27 -8.85
N ILE A 898 2.73 -20.16 -7.59
CA ILE A 898 1.98 -21.22 -6.90
C ILE A 898 0.62 -21.50 -7.58
N ARG A 899 0.06 -20.51 -8.29
CA ARG A 899 -1.28 -20.58 -8.91
C ARG A 899 -1.25 -21.11 -10.33
N ASP A 900 -0.20 -20.78 -11.09
CA ASP A 900 -0.11 -21.08 -12.53
C ASP A 900 0.56 -22.43 -12.83
N ALA A 901 1.07 -23.13 -11.81
CA ALA A 901 1.82 -24.40 -11.91
C ALA A 901 3.12 -24.38 -12.75
N MET A 902 3.47 -23.23 -13.34
CA MET A 902 4.55 -23.08 -14.33
C MET A 902 5.84 -22.49 -13.74
N CYS A 903 6.98 -22.98 -14.23
CA CYS A 903 8.29 -22.38 -14.01
C CYS A 903 8.34 -21.01 -14.72
N ARG A 904 8.46 -19.93 -13.95
CA ARG A 904 8.57 -18.55 -14.45
C ARG A 904 9.98 -18.25 -14.97
N GLN A 905 11.00 -18.65 -14.21
CA GLN A 905 12.42 -18.36 -14.47
C GLN A 905 13.27 -19.57 -14.07
N SER A 906 14.35 -19.83 -14.81
CA SER A 906 15.35 -20.87 -14.50
C SER A 906 16.73 -20.23 -14.44
N PHE A 907 17.32 -20.22 -13.25
CA PHE A 907 18.64 -19.65 -12.97
C PHE A 907 19.69 -20.75 -13.03
N THR A 908 20.81 -20.45 -13.69
CA THR A 908 21.93 -21.36 -13.91
C THR A 908 23.23 -20.66 -13.56
N GLY A 909 24.16 -21.37 -12.92
CA GLY A 909 25.49 -20.82 -12.62
C GLY A 909 26.38 -21.81 -11.88
N HIS A 910 25.81 -22.57 -10.94
CA HIS A 910 26.50 -23.63 -10.22
C HIS A 910 27.01 -24.74 -11.15
N VAL A 911 28.09 -25.39 -10.71
CA VAL A 911 28.75 -26.49 -11.43
C VAL A 911 28.36 -27.86 -10.85
N SER A 912 27.71 -27.87 -9.68
CA SER A 912 27.26 -29.06 -8.96
C SER A 912 25.90 -28.82 -8.29
N ASP A 913 25.43 -29.79 -7.53
CA ASP A 913 24.07 -29.86 -6.98
C ASP A 913 23.78 -28.67 -6.06
N ILE A 914 22.55 -28.13 -6.12
CA ILE A 914 22.10 -27.03 -5.24
C ILE A 914 21.36 -27.62 -4.05
N ASN A 915 22.10 -27.88 -2.96
CA ASN A 915 21.55 -28.41 -1.71
C ASN A 915 20.55 -27.46 -1.04
N ALA A 916 20.76 -26.15 -1.13
CA ALA A 916 20.03 -25.17 -0.32
C ALA A 916 19.64 -23.91 -1.10
N VAL A 917 18.41 -23.43 -0.85
CA VAL A 917 17.90 -22.15 -1.35
C VAL A 917 17.18 -21.38 -0.25
N SER A 918 17.36 -20.05 -0.21
CA SER A 918 16.65 -19.14 0.70
C SER A 918 16.27 -17.88 -0.06
N PHE A 919 15.01 -17.45 0.04
CA PHE A 919 14.66 -16.10 -0.38
C PHE A 919 15.43 -15.05 0.42
N PHE A 920 15.72 -13.91 -0.21
CA PHE A 920 16.21 -12.71 0.45
C PHE A 920 15.03 -11.99 1.13
N PRO A 921 15.21 -11.30 2.28
CA PRO A 921 14.09 -10.74 3.06
C PRO A 921 13.16 -9.78 2.32
N ASN A 922 13.63 -9.12 1.25
CA ASN A 922 12.81 -8.21 0.43
C ASN A 922 12.01 -8.92 -0.70
N GLY A 923 12.11 -10.25 -0.85
CA GLY A 923 11.39 -11.03 -1.86
C GLY A 923 11.82 -10.86 -3.32
N ASN A 924 12.73 -9.93 -3.64
CA ASN A 924 13.16 -9.63 -5.03
C ASN A 924 14.42 -10.39 -5.45
N ALA A 925 15.07 -11.09 -4.53
CA ALA A 925 16.30 -11.85 -4.74
C ALA A 925 16.27 -13.15 -3.93
N PHE A 926 17.18 -14.08 -4.22
CA PHE A 926 17.37 -15.30 -3.44
C PHE A 926 18.84 -15.74 -3.42
N GLY A 927 19.21 -16.42 -2.33
CA GLY A 927 20.50 -17.03 -2.11
C GLY A 927 20.46 -18.54 -2.32
N THR A 928 21.59 -19.09 -2.74
CA THR A 928 21.80 -20.51 -3.07
C THR A 928 23.08 -21.01 -2.44
N GLY A 929 23.16 -22.31 -2.17
CA GLY A 929 24.38 -22.99 -1.72
C GLY A 929 24.49 -24.38 -2.37
N SER A 930 25.70 -24.72 -2.81
CA SER A 930 25.97 -25.90 -3.63
C SER A 930 27.16 -26.72 -3.12
N ASP A 931 27.27 -27.96 -3.60
CA ASP A 931 28.48 -28.78 -3.47
C ASP A 931 29.67 -28.25 -4.29
N ASP A 932 29.49 -27.23 -5.17
CA ASP A 932 30.61 -26.51 -5.81
C ASP A 932 31.37 -25.55 -4.87
N ALA A 933 31.10 -25.62 -3.56
CA ALA A 933 31.65 -24.80 -2.48
C ALA A 933 31.34 -23.29 -2.57
N THR A 934 30.53 -22.85 -3.54
CA THR A 934 30.10 -21.45 -3.68
C THR A 934 28.68 -21.23 -3.14
N CYS A 935 28.45 -20.07 -2.52
CA CYS A 935 27.09 -19.52 -2.45
C CYS A 935 26.90 -18.51 -3.59
N ARG A 936 25.68 -18.33 -4.08
CA ARG A 936 25.37 -17.31 -5.09
C ARG A 936 24.09 -16.57 -4.78
N LEU A 937 24.08 -15.27 -5.08
CA LEU A 937 22.92 -14.38 -4.97
C LEU A 937 22.37 -14.10 -6.38
N PHE A 938 21.08 -14.37 -6.59
CA PHE A 938 20.36 -14.10 -7.84
C PHE A 938 19.27 -13.05 -7.61
N ASP A 939 19.04 -12.15 -8.56
CA ASP A 939 17.95 -11.16 -8.52
C ASP A 939 16.88 -11.51 -9.56
N LEU A 940 15.62 -11.55 -9.13
CA LEU A 940 14.49 -11.98 -9.96
C LEU A 940 14.13 -10.96 -11.04
N ARG A 941 14.47 -9.68 -10.85
CA ARG A 941 14.17 -8.58 -11.77
C ARG A 941 15.24 -8.45 -12.85
N ALA A 942 16.49 -8.79 -12.50
CA ALA A 942 17.61 -8.84 -13.43
C ALA A 942 17.75 -10.19 -14.17
N ASP A 943 17.07 -11.24 -13.70
CA ASP A 943 17.11 -12.61 -14.24
C ASP A 943 18.55 -13.18 -14.33
N GLN A 944 19.42 -12.81 -13.38
CA GLN A 944 20.84 -13.18 -13.38
C GLN A 944 21.47 -13.23 -11.98
N GLU A 945 22.69 -13.80 -11.93
CA GLU A 945 23.57 -13.79 -10.76
C GLU A 945 24.09 -12.36 -10.50
N LEU A 946 24.00 -11.89 -9.24
CA LEU A 946 24.58 -10.61 -8.81
C LEU A 946 25.99 -10.76 -8.23
N MET A 947 26.23 -11.85 -7.48
CA MET A 947 27.45 -12.06 -6.71
C MET A 947 27.61 -13.53 -6.29
N MET A 948 28.87 -13.99 -6.34
CA MET A 948 29.33 -15.28 -5.86
C MET A 948 30.14 -15.09 -4.57
N TYR A 949 29.96 -15.98 -3.60
CA TYR A 949 30.68 -16.01 -2.33
C TYR A 949 31.50 -17.29 -2.29
N SER A 950 32.83 -17.14 -2.24
CA SER A 950 33.80 -18.23 -2.22
C SER A 950 35.09 -17.75 -1.55
N HIS A 951 35.96 -18.68 -1.15
CA HIS A 951 37.25 -18.35 -0.56
C HIS A 951 38.21 -19.54 -0.66
N ASP A 952 39.46 -19.30 -1.05
CA ASP A 952 40.47 -20.33 -1.41
C ASP A 952 40.69 -21.44 -0.37
N ASN A 953 40.39 -21.16 0.90
CA ASN A 953 40.51 -22.11 2.01
C ASN A 953 39.26 -22.98 2.24
N ILE A 954 38.21 -22.82 1.43
CA ILE A 954 36.91 -23.48 1.56
C ILE A 954 36.66 -24.28 0.28
N ILE A 955 36.81 -25.61 0.38
CA ILE A 955 36.66 -26.57 -0.73
C ILE A 955 35.56 -27.61 -0.40
N CYS A 956 34.75 -27.30 0.61
CA CYS A 956 33.69 -28.16 1.12
C CYS A 956 32.31 -27.68 0.65
N GLY A 957 31.41 -28.63 0.38
CA GLY A 957 30.04 -28.33 -0.02
C GLY A 957 29.25 -27.55 1.05
N ILE A 958 28.24 -26.80 0.58
CA ILE A 958 27.32 -26.04 1.41
C ILE A 958 26.02 -26.81 1.56
N THR A 959 25.54 -26.95 2.79
CA THR A 959 24.34 -27.73 3.12
C THR A 959 23.09 -26.88 3.26
N SER A 960 23.26 -25.61 3.64
CA SER A 960 22.19 -24.78 4.16
C SER A 960 22.56 -23.30 4.09
N VAL A 961 21.61 -22.45 3.70
CA VAL A 961 21.79 -21.00 3.58
C VAL A 961 20.59 -20.24 4.16
N ALA A 962 20.84 -19.07 4.76
CA ALA A 962 19.81 -18.11 5.16
C ALA A 962 20.41 -16.70 5.25
N PHE A 963 19.56 -15.68 5.18
CA PHE A 963 19.97 -14.29 5.38
C PHE A 963 19.64 -13.79 6.79
N SER A 964 20.40 -12.81 7.29
CA SER A 964 19.92 -11.93 8.36
C SER A 964 18.65 -11.21 7.91
N LYS A 965 17.77 -10.82 8.85
CA LYS A 965 16.54 -10.07 8.50
C LYS A 965 16.81 -8.70 7.85
N SER A 966 17.98 -8.12 8.10
CA SER A 966 18.49 -6.94 7.38
C SER A 966 19.00 -7.21 5.96
N GLY A 967 19.11 -8.47 5.54
CA GLY A 967 19.68 -8.89 4.25
C GLY A 967 21.20 -8.73 4.12
N ARG A 968 21.84 -7.88 4.94
CA ARG A 968 23.28 -7.54 4.83
C ARG A 968 24.22 -8.72 5.08
N LEU A 969 23.76 -9.78 5.74
CA LEU A 969 24.55 -10.99 6.01
C LEU A 969 23.93 -12.21 5.34
N LEU A 970 24.76 -12.99 4.66
CA LEU A 970 24.46 -14.35 4.22
C LEU A 970 25.17 -15.34 5.16
N LEU A 971 24.42 -16.28 5.71
CA LEU A 971 24.88 -17.32 6.62
C LEU A 971 24.81 -18.66 5.88
N ALA A 972 25.95 -19.35 5.77
CA ALA A 972 26.05 -20.61 5.02
C ALA A 972 26.71 -21.70 5.87
N GLY A 973 26.07 -22.86 6.00
CA GLY A 973 26.55 -24.04 6.72
C GLY A 973 27.30 -24.99 5.79
N TYR A 974 28.43 -25.53 6.27
CA TYR A 974 29.38 -26.30 5.46
C TYR A 974 29.70 -27.67 6.05
N ASP A 975 30.26 -28.53 5.20
CA ASP A 975 30.76 -29.87 5.56
C ASP A 975 32.01 -29.83 6.47
N ASP A 976 32.71 -28.70 6.57
CA ASP A 976 33.87 -28.50 7.46
C ASP A 976 33.50 -28.20 8.93
N PHE A 977 32.22 -28.40 9.28
CA PHE A 977 31.62 -28.20 10.60
C PHE A 977 31.43 -26.72 11.00
N ASN A 978 31.77 -25.77 10.12
CA ASN A 978 31.57 -24.34 10.34
C ASN A 978 30.29 -23.82 9.68
N CYS A 979 29.83 -22.66 10.13
CA CYS A 979 28.98 -21.78 9.34
C CYS A 979 29.75 -20.49 9.03
N ASN A 980 29.97 -20.18 7.75
CA ASN A 980 30.66 -18.95 7.35
C ASN A 980 29.64 -17.81 7.18
N VAL A 981 30.05 -16.60 7.58
CA VAL A 981 29.24 -15.38 7.53
C VAL A 981 29.83 -14.47 6.45
N TRP A 982 29.03 -14.12 5.45
CA TRP A 982 29.41 -13.32 4.30
C TRP A 982 28.70 -11.96 4.29
N ASP A 983 29.39 -10.91 3.87
CA ASP A 983 28.78 -9.60 3.60
C ASP A 983 28.13 -9.63 2.20
N THR A 984 26.79 -9.63 2.17
CA THR A 984 25.98 -9.77 0.94
C THR A 984 26.21 -8.65 -0.09
N LEU A 985 26.85 -7.53 0.30
CA LEU A 985 27.14 -6.43 -0.61
C LEU A 985 28.58 -6.45 -1.13
N LYS A 986 29.53 -7.00 -0.35
CA LYS A 986 30.97 -7.00 -0.69
C LYS A 986 31.49 -8.33 -1.26
N GLY A 987 30.84 -9.44 -0.94
CA GLY A 987 31.35 -10.79 -1.23
C GLY A 987 32.36 -11.31 -0.20
N GLU A 988 32.78 -10.46 0.74
CA GLU A 988 33.81 -10.76 1.73
C GLU A 988 33.29 -11.62 2.89
N ARG A 989 34.16 -12.48 3.45
CA ARG A 989 33.85 -13.29 4.64
C ARG A 989 33.97 -12.47 5.92
N ALA A 990 32.85 -11.91 6.38
CA ALA A 990 32.76 -11.12 7.60
C ALA A 990 32.95 -11.93 8.90
N GLY A 991 32.73 -13.25 8.92
CA GLY A 991 32.88 -14.06 10.14
C GLY A 991 32.80 -15.57 9.95
N VAL A 992 32.99 -16.32 11.03
CA VAL A 992 32.88 -17.79 11.08
C VAL A 992 32.28 -18.20 12.43
N LEU A 993 31.23 -19.02 12.40
CA LEU A 993 30.60 -19.66 13.55
C LEU A 993 31.18 -21.07 13.70
N ALA A 994 32.31 -21.17 14.40
CA ALA A 994 32.98 -22.42 14.70
C ALA A 994 32.49 -23.01 16.02
N GLY A 995 32.21 -24.31 16.06
CA GLY A 995 31.91 -25.00 17.31
C GLY A 995 31.11 -26.30 17.23
N HIS A 996 30.56 -26.68 16.08
CA HIS A 996 30.04 -28.03 15.89
C HIS A 996 31.18 -29.04 15.67
N ASP A 997 30.95 -30.28 16.08
CA ASP A 997 31.94 -31.38 15.97
C ASP A 997 31.70 -32.26 14.72
N ASN A 998 30.78 -31.85 13.83
CA ASN A 998 30.42 -32.53 12.59
C ASN A 998 29.68 -31.59 11.61
N ARG A 999 29.42 -32.06 10.37
CA ARG A 999 28.70 -31.37 9.28
C ARG A 999 27.52 -30.55 9.81
N VAL A 1000 27.54 -29.23 9.59
CA VAL A 1000 26.34 -28.39 9.81
C VAL A 1000 25.36 -28.77 8.72
N SER A 1001 24.17 -29.22 9.07
CA SER A 1001 23.19 -29.79 8.12
C SER A 1001 22.04 -28.85 7.82
N CYS A 1002 21.66 -27.99 8.77
CA CYS A 1002 20.61 -27.00 8.61
C CYS A 1002 20.89 -25.76 9.46
N LEU A 1003 20.35 -24.62 9.05
CA LEU A 1003 20.41 -23.38 9.80
C LEU A 1003 19.17 -22.52 9.55
N GLY A 1004 18.88 -21.59 10.45
CA GLY A 1004 17.76 -20.66 10.32
C GLY A 1004 17.86 -19.49 11.28
N VAL A 1005 17.45 -18.31 10.83
CA VAL A 1005 17.39 -17.06 11.61
C VAL A 1005 15.98 -16.87 12.17
N THR A 1006 15.86 -16.34 13.39
CA THR A 1006 14.57 -16.00 14.03
C THR A 1006 13.80 -14.92 13.25
N GLU A 1007 12.48 -14.81 13.46
CA GLU A 1007 11.68 -13.81 12.73
C GLU A 1007 12.06 -12.37 13.14
N ASP A 1008 12.39 -12.16 14.41
CA ASP A 1008 12.94 -10.91 14.95
C ASP A 1008 14.41 -10.63 14.56
N GLY A 1009 15.10 -11.58 13.92
CA GLY A 1009 16.51 -11.46 13.53
C GLY A 1009 17.53 -11.49 14.68
N MET A 1010 17.11 -11.70 15.94
CA MET A 1010 17.97 -11.61 17.12
C MET A 1010 18.89 -12.83 17.34
N ALA A 1011 18.61 -13.96 16.69
CA ALA A 1011 19.44 -15.15 16.76
C ALA A 1011 19.47 -15.94 15.44
N VAL A 1012 20.57 -16.65 15.20
CA VAL A 1012 20.62 -17.79 14.27
C VAL A 1012 20.75 -19.07 15.07
N ALA A 1013 20.10 -20.14 14.62
CA ALA A 1013 20.38 -21.48 15.10
C ALA A 1013 20.93 -22.37 13.97
N THR A 1014 21.82 -23.27 14.33
CA THR A 1014 22.44 -24.28 13.45
C THR A 1014 22.20 -25.67 14.02
N GLY A 1015 21.85 -26.64 13.17
CA GLY A 1015 21.80 -28.06 13.48
C GLY A 1015 22.93 -28.81 12.80
N SER A 1016 23.42 -29.89 13.42
CA SER A 1016 24.55 -30.66 12.92
C SER A 1016 24.36 -32.17 13.06
N TRP A 1017 25.18 -32.91 12.33
CA TRP A 1017 25.37 -34.34 12.50
C TRP A 1017 26.02 -34.73 13.85
N ASP A 1018 26.44 -33.77 14.68
CA ASP A 1018 26.90 -33.95 16.07
C ASP A 1018 25.77 -34.15 17.10
N SER A 1019 24.51 -34.26 16.65
CA SER A 1019 23.29 -34.39 17.47
C SER A 1019 22.89 -33.16 18.30
N PHE A 1020 23.53 -32.01 18.11
CA PHE A 1020 23.20 -30.77 18.79
C PHE A 1020 22.62 -29.71 17.85
N LEU A 1021 21.75 -28.85 18.41
CA LEU A 1021 21.50 -27.53 17.84
C LEU A 1021 22.20 -26.47 18.69
N ARG A 1022 22.79 -25.47 18.05
CA ARG A 1022 23.43 -24.33 18.70
C ARG A 1022 22.68 -23.05 18.33
N ILE A 1023 22.40 -22.22 19.33
CA ILE A 1023 21.79 -20.90 19.15
C ILE A 1023 22.90 -19.85 19.36
N TRP A 1024 23.04 -18.94 18.40
CA TRP A 1024 24.10 -17.94 18.32
C TRP A 1024 23.52 -16.52 18.38
N ASN A 1025 24.19 -15.65 19.12
CA ASN A 1025 23.92 -14.21 19.26
C ASN A 1025 25.20 -13.52 19.78
#